data_AF-A0A7R9PXB0-F1
#
_entry.id   AF-A0A7R9PXB0-F1
#
_cell.length_a   1.000
_cell.length_b   1.000
_cell.length_c   1.000
_cell.angle_alpha   90.00
_cell.angle_beta   90.00
_cell.angle_gamma   90.00
#
_symmetry.space_group_name_H-M   'P 1'
#
loop_
_entity.id
_entity.type
_entity.pdbx_description
1 polymer ?
#
loop_
_entity_poly.entity_id
_entity_poly.type
_entity_poly.pdbx_seq_one_letter_code
_entity_poly.pdbx_strand_id
1 'polypeptide(L)'
;MCTQIHQLVYISCLIGACFAGEHLSLNGNQWTTYCQNKSIKSSATVPGTIYTDLRASGHLAEELLSGYNDVNYRWVSWDNWTYERTFDVPAALLTKQVVNLVAEGVDTVSKIYVNDQLVGETVNQYVRYVFDVKKVVKSGQNTIRVAFESALTYSRRQHQWHHDKYHYDMIPQCFPKEYRGECHNQMIRKMPASFSWDWGPAFPTQGIWKPIGLEAYDRSVVRDITVETTTVKDSPTKWQLNTGVFIESAAAVTVKLTVHLDDRELIAGQEYALTPGADGTSKVKLIIPVDNVEQWWPNGVGKATQRLYALKVSAVFPDSPGEQSVQTRRIGFRTIEVIQTPVKPIGLTFYFQVNGQPFYAKGSNWIPADNLQERITRDYLRGLMQSARDANMNMMRVWGGGVYESDYLYELADEFGIMIWQDMMFACSLYPTDPAFLATVDQEVTQQMRRLQHHPSIAIWAGNNENEGFVRLGNKNETAIHKADYIELYITHIRRLILDHDMSRTFVGSSPSNGDEEVQEDWVSGHLADTRYGDVHYYTYDKPLWNWRQYPSGKFALIPADNLQERITREYLRGLMQSASDANMNMMRVWGGGVYESDYLYELADEFGHDVRLSLYPTDPAFLATVDQEVTQQLCRLQHHPSIAIWAGNNENEGYVRSGPKNETAIHKADYIELYITHIRRLILDHDMSRTFVGSSPSNGDEEVQEDWVSGHLADTRYGDVHYYTYDKPLWNWRQYPSGKFASEYGYISYPSVETLLTVLNETDLTFPIGAALEHRQHHPGGTKSIEKAIATYFKLPSKGGVDRFADLVYLSQVIQAMAMKVETEFYRRNRAIDPKTVIQAMAMKVETEFYRRNRAIDPKTGNGNTMGALYWQLNDIWPGTTWASIEYGGKWKILQSYAKQFFQNQLLTAYEDTNETLKVDLVRDDMEGEKVYDLYVGVYNWSSTKAVSEMYAKCKSEKGFSVATVWTQHIPDLLSKAKCDDRSECVIRVEAPHFKASSFLLLTEPKNALYVGVYNWSSTKAVSEMYAKCKSEKGFSVATVWTQHIPDLLSRAKCDDRSQCVIRVEAPHFKASSFLLLTEPKNAKLVAPNVKVVSVTATAVSHVFDITLSTEAVAPFVALDLKLGSGICGHFVDNGFFMFDETKTVQFVAKGDVNEKHIADSLTVKTVTDVV
;
A
#
# COMPACT_ATOMS: atom_id res chain seq x y z
N MET A 1 -11.46 -19.61 -36.18
CA MET A 1 -12.83 -20.14 -36.41
C MET A 1 -13.47 -20.42 -35.05
N CYS A 2 -13.63 -19.41 -34.19
CA CYS A 2 -13.90 -19.61 -32.75
C CYS A 2 -14.76 -18.46 -32.17
N THR A 3 -15.87 -18.14 -32.84
CA THR A 3 -16.63 -16.89 -32.62
C THR A 3 -18.15 -17.08 -32.51
N GLN A 4 -18.64 -18.31 -32.32
CA GLN A 4 -20.09 -18.62 -32.29
C GLN A 4 -20.55 -19.52 -31.12
N ILE A 5 -19.73 -19.78 -30.11
CA ILE A 5 -20.11 -20.61 -28.94
C ILE A 5 -19.84 -19.85 -27.62
N HIS A 6 -20.31 -18.60 -27.51
CA HIS A 6 -20.20 -17.78 -26.30
C HIS A 6 -21.52 -17.09 -25.86
N GLN A 7 -22.57 -17.11 -26.68
CA GLN A 7 -23.83 -16.40 -26.37
C GLN A 7 -24.85 -17.21 -25.54
N LEU A 8 -24.63 -18.50 -25.25
CA LEU A 8 -25.63 -19.40 -24.65
C LEU A 8 -25.39 -19.80 -23.18
N VAL A 9 -24.31 -19.32 -22.54
CA VAL A 9 -24.03 -19.55 -21.10
C VAL A 9 -24.21 -18.27 -20.27
N TYR A 10 -24.36 -17.11 -20.92
CA TYR A 10 -24.28 -15.79 -20.30
C TYR A 10 -25.50 -15.34 -19.46
N ILE A 11 -26.52 -16.18 -19.30
CA ILE A 11 -27.83 -15.79 -18.74
C ILE A 11 -28.10 -16.41 -17.34
N SER A 12 -27.46 -17.52 -16.97
CA SER A 12 -27.86 -18.33 -15.80
C SER A 12 -27.09 -18.09 -14.50
N CYS A 13 -26.01 -17.29 -14.50
CA CYS A 13 -25.14 -17.12 -13.31
C CYS A 13 -24.86 -15.68 -12.85
N LEU A 14 -25.50 -14.66 -13.44
CA LEU A 14 -25.32 -13.25 -13.06
C LEU A 14 -26.63 -12.50 -12.71
N ILE A 15 -27.76 -13.20 -12.64
CA ILE A 15 -29.04 -12.66 -12.14
C ILE A 15 -29.58 -13.61 -11.06
N GLY A 16 -28.91 -13.64 -9.91
CA GLY A 16 -29.25 -14.49 -8.74
C GLY A 16 -30.37 -13.94 -7.84
N ALA A 17 -31.18 -13.01 -8.36
CA ALA A 17 -32.23 -12.31 -7.65
C ALA A 17 -33.52 -12.34 -8.47
N CYS A 18 -34.55 -13.03 -7.96
CA CYS A 18 -35.92 -12.83 -8.41
C CYS A 18 -36.46 -11.58 -7.69
N PHE A 19 -36.47 -10.45 -8.38
CA PHE A 19 -37.02 -9.20 -7.84
C PHE A 19 -38.56 -9.27 -7.77
N ALA A 20 -39.14 -8.49 -6.85
CA ALA A 20 -40.59 -8.32 -6.74
C ALA A 20 -41.18 -7.56 -7.94
N GLY A 21 -40.35 -6.70 -8.55
CA GLY A 21 -40.77 -5.80 -9.60
C GLY A 21 -40.46 -6.29 -11.01
N GLU A 22 -41.22 -5.76 -11.97
CA GLU A 22 -40.85 -5.80 -13.38
C GLU A 22 -39.63 -4.88 -13.58
N HIS A 23 -38.50 -5.45 -14.03
CA HIS A 23 -37.28 -4.71 -14.30
C HIS A 23 -37.04 -4.56 -15.81
N LEU A 24 -36.95 -3.31 -16.29
CA LEU A 24 -36.61 -2.95 -17.65
C LEU A 24 -35.19 -2.37 -17.69
N SER A 25 -34.23 -3.21 -18.05
CA SER A 25 -32.84 -2.78 -18.23
C SER A 25 -32.71 -1.73 -19.33
N LEU A 26 -32.02 -0.64 -19.04
CA LEU A 26 -31.65 0.41 -19.99
C LEU A 26 -30.18 0.30 -20.43
N ASN A 27 -29.48 -0.77 -20.04
CA ASN A 27 -28.14 -1.10 -20.53
C ASN A 27 -28.14 -1.45 -22.03
N GLY A 28 -26.94 -1.55 -22.61
CA GLY A 28 -26.69 -1.92 -24.01
C GLY A 28 -26.10 -0.79 -24.84
N ASN A 29 -25.99 -1.03 -26.14
CA ASN A 29 -25.40 -0.13 -27.14
C ASN A 29 -26.45 0.71 -27.89
N GLN A 30 -27.67 0.83 -27.36
CA GLN A 30 -28.75 1.65 -27.93
C GLN A 30 -28.71 3.11 -27.44
N TRP A 31 -27.66 3.49 -26.72
CA TRP A 31 -27.41 4.87 -26.34
C TRP A 31 -26.71 5.64 -27.45
N THR A 32 -26.86 6.95 -27.40
CA THR A 32 -26.16 7.90 -28.26
C THR A 32 -25.59 8.99 -27.36
N THR A 33 -24.31 9.32 -27.50
CA THR A 33 -23.65 10.40 -26.77
C THR A 33 -23.38 11.60 -27.68
N TYR A 34 -23.40 12.82 -27.12
CA TYR A 34 -22.98 14.04 -27.82
C TYR A 34 -22.38 15.09 -26.87
N CYS A 35 -21.49 15.92 -27.40
CA CYS A 35 -20.85 17.03 -26.67
C CYS A 35 -21.76 18.26 -26.54
N GLN A 36 -21.34 19.26 -25.76
CA GLN A 36 -22.17 20.42 -25.40
C GLN A 36 -22.69 21.19 -26.62
N ASN A 37 -21.85 21.38 -27.64
CA ASN A 37 -22.21 22.08 -28.88
C ASN A 37 -22.80 21.15 -29.97
N LYS A 38 -22.91 19.85 -29.69
CA LYS A 38 -23.40 18.78 -30.58
C LYS A 38 -22.63 18.61 -31.91
N SER A 39 -21.41 19.14 -32.03
CA SER A 39 -20.53 18.91 -33.19
C SER A 39 -20.04 17.46 -33.30
N ILE A 40 -19.95 16.76 -32.17
CA ILE A 40 -19.66 15.34 -32.05
C ILE A 40 -20.92 14.65 -31.53
N LYS A 41 -21.37 13.60 -32.24
CA LYS A 41 -22.47 12.73 -31.86
C LYS A 41 -22.15 11.31 -32.31
N SER A 42 -22.25 10.34 -31.40
CA SER A 42 -21.83 8.95 -31.63
C SER A 42 -22.69 7.93 -30.90
N SER A 43 -22.63 6.67 -31.32
CA SER A 43 -23.18 5.55 -30.55
C SER A 43 -22.48 5.43 -29.19
N ALA A 44 -23.19 4.95 -28.19
CA ALA A 44 -22.66 4.79 -26.84
C ALA A 44 -23.10 3.48 -26.19
N THR A 45 -22.27 2.96 -25.28
CA THR A 45 -22.53 1.71 -24.53
C THR A 45 -22.68 2.00 -23.04
N VAL A 46 -23.69 1.38 -22.42
CA VAL A 46 -23.94 1.49 -20.98
C VAL A 46 -24.09 0.08 -20.38
N PRO A 47 -23.36 -0.29 -19.32
CA PRO A 47 -22.37 0.52 -18.61
C PRO A 47 -21.13 0.86 -19.46
N GLY A 48 -20.59 2.07 -19.28
CA GLY A 48 -19.46 2.59 -20.06
C GLY A 48 -19.27 4.10 -19.90
N THR A 49 -18.13 4.61 -20.35
CA THR A 49 -17.75 6.03 -20.26
C THR A 49 -17.15 6.58 -21.56
N ILE A 50 -17.20 7.90 -21.69
CA ILE A 50 -17.08 8.63 -22.97
C ILE A 50 -15.81 8.32 -23.77
N TYR A 51 -14.69 8.11 -23.11
CA TYR A 51 -13.42 7.79 -23.78
C TYR A 51 -13.50 6.47 -24.56
N THR A 52 -14.24 5.46 -24.08
CA THR A 52 -14.45 4.21 -24.83
C THR A 52 -15.43 4.39 -25.99
N ASP A 53 -16.50 5.16 -25.81
CA ASP A 53 -17.51 5.43 -26.85
C ASP A 53 -16.93 6.22 -28.03
N LEU A 54 -16.13 7.26 -27.75
CA LEU A 54 -15.44 8.05 -28.77
C LEU A 54 -14.33 7.27 -29.47
N ARG A 55 -13.65 6.36 -28.76
CA ARG A 55 -12.66 5.45 -29.35
C ARG A 55 -13.32 4.42 -30.28
N ALA A 56 -14.38 3.75 -29.81
CA ALA A 56 -15.12 2.76 -30.57
C ALA A 56 -15.79 3.34 -31.82
N SER A 57 -16.20 4.61 -31.76
CA SER A 57 -16.83 5.33 -32.88
C SER A 57 -15.83 6.09 -33.78
N GLY A 58 -14.53 5.99 -33.52
CA GLY A 58 -13.47 6.56 -34.37
C GLY A 58 -13.28 8.09 -34.26
N HIS A 59 -13.81 8.73 -33.22
CA HIS A 59 -13.51 10.14 -32.92
C HIS A 59 -12.15 10.30 -32.22
N LEU A 60 -11.68 9.27 -31.50
CA LEU A 60 -10.29 9.18 -31.05
C LEU A 60 -9.51 8.32 -32.05
N ALA A 61 -8.54 8.94 -32.72
CA ALA A 61 -7.80 8.35 -33.83
C ALA A 61 -6.86 7.21 -33.41
N GLU A 62 -6.33 7.28 -32.19
CA GLU A 62 -5.39 6.33 -31.61
C GLU A 62 -5.96 5.71 -30.32
N GLU A 63 -5.26 4.74 -29.75
CA GLU A 63 -5.60 4.22 -28.42
C GLU A 63 -5.38 5.27 -27.32
N LEU A 64 -6.23 5.20 -26.29
CA LEU A 64 -6.29 6.19 -25.22
C LEU A 64 -4.97 6.33 -24.46
N LEU A 65 -4.29 5.21 -24.22
CA LEU A 65 -3.04 5.17 -23.46
C LEU A 65 -1.79 5.41 -24.34
N SER A 66 -1.94 5.62 -25.65
CA SER A 66 -0.81 5.81 -26.58
C SER A 66 -0.19 7.20 -26.52
N GLY A 67 1.11 7.29 -26.84
CA GLY A 67 1.82 8.55 -27.06
C GLY A 67 1.66 9.53 -25.90
N TYR A 68 0.94 10.63 -26.18
CA TYR A 68 0.68 11.76 -25.28
C TYR A 68 -0.83 12.01 -25.04
N ASN A 69 -1.65 10.96 -25.13
CA ASN A 69 -3.10 11.12 -25.30
C ASN A 69 -3.87 11.51 -24.01
N ASP A 70 -3.23 11.45 -22.84
CA ASP A 70 -3.66 12.09 -21.57
C ASP A 70 -3.59 13.63 -21.60
N VAL A 71 -2.82 14.20 -22.54
CA VAL A 71 -2.86 15.63 -22.88
C VAL A 71 -3.66 15.86 -24.16
N ASN A 72 -3.45 15.07 -25.23
CA ASN A 72 -4.12 15.30 -26.51
C ASN A 72 -5.65 15.12 -26.44
N TYR A 73 -6.16 14.18 -25.62
CA TYR A 73 -7.60 13.91 -25.46
C TYR A 73 -8.17 14.51 -24.16
N ARG A 74 -7.45 15.43 -23.54
CA ARG A 74 -7.88 16.19 -22.35
C ARG A 74 -9.16 17.01 -22.58
N TRP A 75 -9.37 17.49 -23.81
CA TRP A 75 -10.59 18.21 -24.20
C TRP A 75 -11.87 17.42 -23.92
N VAL A 76 -11.82 16.08 -23.98
CA VAL A 76 -12.97 15.21 -23.66
C VAL A 76 -13.41 15.36 -22.20
N SER A 77 -12.47 15.55 -21.27
CA SER A 77 -12.78 15.77 -19.84
C SER A 77 -13.27 17.20 -19.54
N TRP A 78 -12.98 18.16 -20.42
CA TRP A 78 -13.40 19.57 -20.29
C TRP A 78 -14.75 19.88 -20.97
N ASP A 79 -15.15 19.13 -21.99
CA ASP A 79 -16.50 19.23 -22.61
C ASP A 79 -17.57 18.56 -21.72
N ASN A 80 -18.84 18.90 -21.93
CA ASN A 80 -19.99 18.36 -21.21
C ASN A 80 -20.73 17.34 -22.10
N TRP A 81 -20.75 16.07 -21.71
CA TRP A 81 -21.32 14.99 -22.53
C TRP A 81 -22.75 14.65 -22.14
N THR A 82 -23.57 14.30 -23.13
CA THR A 82 -24.98 13.94 -22.91
C THR A 82 -25.29 12.59 -23.54
N TYR A 83 -25.64 11.62 -22.70
CA TYR A 83 -26.09 10.29 -23.08
C TYR A 83 -27.62 10.30 -23.25
N GLU A 84 -28.11 9.83 -24.39
CA GLU A 84 -29.52 9.89 -24.80
C GLU A 84 -29.95 8.55 -25.41
N ARG A 85 -31.14 8.03 -25.04
CA ARG A 85 -31.78 6.90 -25.73
C ARG A 85 -33.30 6.96 -25.70
N THR A 86 -33.92 6.22 -26.61
CA THR A 86 -35.32 5.79 -26.47
C THR A 86 -35.41 4.43 -25.80
N PHE A 87 -36.57 4.16 -25.21
CA PHE A 87 -36.94 2.85 -24.65
C PHE A 87 -38.47 2.71 -24.60
N ASP A 88 -38.97 1.50 -24.78
CA ASP A 88 -40.40 1.20 -24.73
C ASP A 88 -40.78 0.62 -23.36
N VAL A 89 -41.76 1.25 -22.69
CA VAL A 89 -42.27 0.80 -21.40
C VAL A 89 -43.57 0.00 -21.61
N PRO A 90 -43.63 -1.27 -21.17
CA PRO A 90 -44.86 -2.06 -21.22
C PRO A 90 -45.98 -1.43 -20.39
N ALA A 91 -47.23 -1.55 -20.84
CA ALA A 91 -48.39 -1.08 -20.08
C ALA A 91 -48.52 -1.77 -18.70
N ALA A 92 -48.09 -3.03 -18.58
CA ALA A 92 -48.07 -3.79 -17.32
C ALA A 92 -47.21 -3.12 -16.24
N LEU A 93 -45.99 -2.70 -16.60
CA LEU A 93 -45.03 -2.00 -15.74
C LEU A 93 -45.65 -0.74 -15.10
N LEU A 94 -46.55 -0.04 -15.80
CA LEU A 94 -47.24 1.15 -15.30
C LEU A 94 -48.47 0.86 -14.43
N THR A 95 -48.93 -0.39 -14.36
CA THR A 95 -49.97 -0.79 -13.39
C THR A 95 -49.42 -0.86 -11.97
N LYS A 96 -48.11 -1.08 -11.83
CA LYS A 96 -47.38 -1.20 -10.56
C LYS A 96 -47.50 0.06 -9.71
N GLN A 97 -47.61 -0.08 -8.39
CA GLN A 97 -47.79 1.08 -7.50
C GLN A 97 -46.61 2.07 -7.54
N VAL A 98 -45.37 1.58 -7.63
CA VAL A 98 -44.13 2.36 -7.74
C VAL A 98 -43.45 2.05 -9.08
N VAL A 99 -42.83 3.06 -9.71
CA VAL A 99 -41.97 2.89 -10.89
C VAL A 99 -40.76 3.82 -10.74
N ASN A 100 -39.62 3.24 -10.38
CA ASN A 100 -38.39 3.97 -10.14
C ASN A 100 -37.40 3.81 -11.30
N LEU A 101 -36.68 4.87 -11.63
CA LEU A 101 -35.43 4.80 -12.39
C LEU A 101 -34.30 4.56 -11.38
N VAL A 102 -33.60 3.44 -11.53
CA VAL A 102 -32.46 3.05 -10.69
C VAL A 102 -31.20 3.13 -11.53
N ALA A 103 -30.18 3.82 -11.02
CA ALA A 103 -28.83 3.85 -11.58
C ALA A 103 -27.83 3.45 -10.50
N GLU A 104 -27.16 2.30 -10.68
CA GLU A 104 -26.24 1.70 -9.69
C GLU A 104 -24.89 2.44 -9.56
N GLY A 105 -24.71 3.53 -10.30
CA GLY A 105 -23.50 4.35 -10.30
C GLY A 105 -23.40 5.19 -11.58
N VAL A 106 -23.23 6.50 -11.39
CA VAL A 106 -23.13 7.51 -12.46
C VAL A 106 -21.85 8.30 -12.21
N ASP A 107 -20.96 8.40 -13.19
CA ASP A 107 -19.67 9.08 -13.08
C ASP A 107 -19.71 10.43 -13.82
N THR A 108 -19.85 11.57 -13.16
CA THR A 108 -20.16 11.76 -11.73
C THR A 108 -21.27 12.80 -11.57
N VAL A 109 -21.04 14.01 -12.09
CA VAL A 109 -21.99 15.11 -12.00
C VAL A 109 -22.91 15.06 -13.22
N SER A 110 -24.23 14.96 -13.00
CA SER A 110 -25.19 14.93 -14.11
C SER A 110 -26.58 15.42 -13.72
N LYS A 111 -27.39 15.74 -14.74
CA LYS A 111 -28.83 15.98 -14.64
C LYS A 111 -29.57 14.97 -15.53
N ILE A 112 -30.49 14.22 -14.93
CA ILE A 112 -31.19 13.10 -15.56
C ILE A 112 -32.61 13.55 -15.92
N TYR A 113 -32.96 13.40 -17.19
CA TYR A 113 -34.26 13.75 -17.74
C TYR A 113 -34.95 12.52 -18.31
N VAL A 114 -36.27 12.39 -18.08
CA VAL A 114 -37.14 11.39 -18.73
C VAL A 114 -38.31 12.13 -19.36
N ASN A 115 -38.62 11.85 -20.64
CA ASN A 115 -39.61 12.61 -21.41
C ASN A 115 -39.46 14.15 -21.27
N ASP A 116 -38.20 14.62 -21.30
CA ASP A 116 -37.74 16.00 -21.08
C ASP A 116 -38.07 16.66 -19.73
N GLN A 117 -38.66 15.95 -18.77
CA GLN A 117 -38.77 16.39 -17.38
C GLN A 117 -37.51 15.98 -16.61
N LEU A 118 -36.96 16.89 -15.80
CA LEU A 118 -35.87 16.59 -14.87
C LEU A 118 -36.41 15.67 -13.76
N VAL A 119 -35.80 14.49 -13.59
CA VAL A 119 -36.20 13.50 -12.58
C VAL A 119 -35.17 13.35 -11.46
N GLY A 120 -33.93 13.80 -11.67
CA GLY A 120 -32.86 13.65 -10.70
C GLY A 120 -31.56 14.33 -11.10
N GLU A 121 -30.67 14.51 -10.14
CA GLU A 121 -29.30 15.00 -10.33
C GLU A 121 -28.32 14.10 -9.57
N THR A 122 -27.08 14.02 -10.05
CA THR A 122 -26.01 13.19 -9.46
C THR A 122 -24.78 14.06 -9.18
N VAL A 123 -24.02 13.75 -8.13
CA VAL A 123 -22.79 14.47 -7.72
C VAL A 123 -21.67 13.57 -7.18
N ASN A 124 -21.92 12.26 -7.06
CA ASN A 124 -21.04 11.27 -6.46
C ASN A 124 -21.03 9.97 -7.28
N GLN A 125 -19.83 9.49 -7.62
CA GLN A 125 -19.58 8.29 -8.42
C GLN A 125 -20.03 7.00 -7.73
N TYR A 126 -19.95 6.97 -6.40
CA TYR A 126 -19.92 5.76 -5.57
C TYR A 126 -21.28 5.34 -5.02
N VAL A 127 -22.38 6.00 -5.41
CA VAL A 127 -23.73 5.72 -4.90
C VAL A 127 -24.70 5.28 -6.00
N ARG A 128 -25.59 4.36 -5.61
CA ARG A 128 -26.84 4.03 -6.30
C ARG A 128 -27.84 5.17 -6.10
N TYR A 129 -28.39 5.65 -7.21
CA TYR A 129 -29.46 6.65 -7.25
C TYR A 129 -30.80 5.98 -7.60
N VAL A 130 -31.88 6.47 -6.99
CA VAL A 130 -33.25 5.97 -7.19
C VAL A 130 -34.18 7.18 -7.32
N PHE A 131 -34.97 7.26 -8.39
CA PHE A 131 -35.89 8.37 -8.66
C PHE A 131 -37.28 7.84 -9.02
N ASP A 132 -38.35 8.32 -8.35
CA ASP A 132 -39.74 8.04 -8.78
C ASP A 132 -40.00 8.72 -10.13
N VAL A 133 -40.17 7.91 -11.17
CA VAL A 133 -40.48 8.39 -12.52
C VAL A 133 -41.91 8.05 -12.94
N LYS A 134 -42.75 7.45 -12.08
CA LYS A 134 -44.06 6.91 -12.43
C LYS A 134 -45.02 7.93 -13.08
N LYS A 135 -44.92 9.20 -12.68
CA LYS A 135 -45.72 10.31 -13.23
C LYS A 135 -45.18 10.86 -14.55
N VAL A 136 -43.97 10.44 -14.93
CA VAL A 136 -43.17 10.97 -16.05
C VAL A 136 -43.08 9.94 -17.19
N VAL A 137 -42.95 8.65 -16.88
CA VAL A 137 -43.00 7.57 -17.88
C VAL A 137 -44.42 7.32 -18.39
N LYS A 138 -44.53 6.90 -19.65
CA LYS A 138 -45.79 6.62 -20.35
C LYS A 138 -45.71 5.28 -21.10
N SER A 139 -46.85 4.67 -21.44
CA SER A 139 -46.86 3.39 -22.14
C SER A 139 -46.30 3.53 -23.56
N GLY A 140 -45.49 2.56 -24.01
CA GLY A 140 -44.77 2.63 -25.28
C GLY A 140 -43.52 3.51 -25.17
N GLN A 141 -43.21 4.27 -26.22
CA GLN A 141 -41.91 4.92 -26.37
C GLN A 141 -41.70 6.12 -25.43
N ASN A 142 -40.60 6.08 -24.69
CA ASN A 142 -40.09 7.13 -23.80
C ASN A 142 -38.69 7.58 -24.27
N THR A 143 -38.26 8.77 -23.83
CA THR A 143 -36.87 9.23 -23.92
C THR A 143 -36.23 9.31 -22.54
N ILE A 144 -34.94 9.01 -22.44
CA ILE A 144 -34.09 9.32 -21.29
C ILE A 144 -32.84 10.05 -21.79
N ARG A 145 -32.41 11.06 -21.04
CA ARG A 145 -31.25 11.89 -21.34
C ARG A 145 -30.49 12.22 -20.05
N VAL A 146 -29.27 11.71 -19.92
CA VAL A 146 -28.33 12.00 -18.82
C VAL A 146 -27.32 13.02 -19.34
N ALA A 147 -27.47 14.27 -18.93
CA ALA A 147 -26.55 15.36 -19.29
C ALA A 147 -25.51 15.54 -18.19
N PHE A 148 -24.27 15.15 -18.45
CA PHE A 148 -23.15 15.29 -17.53
C PHE A 148 -22.61 16.72 -17.52
N GLU A 149 -21.99 17.08 -16.40
CA GLU A 149 -21.09 18.21 -16.31
C GLU A 149 -19.65 17.70 -16.19
N SER A 150 -18.72 18.38 -16.86
CA SER A 150 -17.28 18.16 -16.73
C SER A 150 -16.87 18.19 -15.27
N ALA A 151 -16.29 17.09 -14.80
CA ALA A 151 -15.75 16.96 -13.44
C ALA A 151 -14.77 18.09 -13.10
N LEU A 152 -14.03 18.59 -14.09
CA LEU A 152 -13.06 19.68 -13.97
C LEU A 152 -13.74 21.04 -13.79
N THR A 153 -14.76 21.31 -14.60
CA THR A 153 -15.58 22.52 -14.50
C THR A 153 -16.34 22.58 -13.16
N TYR A 154 -16.91 21.45 -12.74
CA TYR A 154 -17.57 21.32 -11.44
C TYR A 154 -16.59 21.54 -10.28
N SER A 155 -15.49 20.79 -10.23
CA SER A 155 -14.55 20.82 -9.09
C SER A 155 -13.91 22.20 -8.92
N ARG A 156 -13.55 22.86 -10.03
CA ARG A 156 -13.08 24.26 -10.00
C ARG A 156 -14.13 25.22 -9.45
N ARG A 157 -15.41 25.07 -9.84
CA ARG A 157 -16.49 25.90 -9.32
C ARG A 157 -16.76 25.64 -7.83
N GLN A 158 -16.66 24.39 -7.37
CA GLN A 158 -16.81 24.07 -5.95
C GLN A 158 -15.66 24.61 -5.11
N HIS A 159 -14.40 24.52 -5.59
CA HIS A 159 -13.26 25.19 -4.97
C HIS A 159 -13.49 26.70 -4.85
N GLN A 160 -13.89 27.37 -5.94
CA GLN A 160 -14.20 28.81 -5.93
C GLN A 160 -15.33 29.16 -4.94
N TRP A 161 -16.43 28.42 -4.95
CA TRP A 161 -17.53 28.62 -3.99
C TRP A 161 -17.10 28.39 -2.54
N HIS A 162 -16.27 27.40 -2.27
CA HIS A 162 -15.75 27.12 -0.94
C HIS A 162 -14.85 28.28 -0.46
N HIS A 163 -13.91 28.72 -1.31
CA HIS A 163 -13.04 29.87 -1.04
C HIS A 163 -13.85 31.16 -0.79
N ASP A 164 -14.80 31.49 -1.67
CA ASP A 164 -15.66 32.68 -1.57
C ASP A 164 -16.55 32.68 -0.31
N LYS A 165 -16.88 31.50 0.22
CA LYS A 165 -17.79 31.33 1.37
C LYS A 165 -17.08 31.18 2.72
N TYR A 166 -15.95 30.48 2.74
CA TYR A 166 -15.26 30.08 3.97
C TYR A 166 -13.89 30.75 4.15
N HIS A 167 -13.32 31.33 3.09
CA HIS A 167 -12.07 32.11 3.10
C HIS A 167 -10.80 31.31 3.45
N TYR A 168 -10.81 30.00 3.19
CA TYR A 168 -9.64 29.13 3.17
C TYR A 168 -9.77 28.11 2.03
N ASP A 169 -8.69 27.36 1.76
CA ASP A 169 -8.63 26.38 0.68
C ASP A 169 -8.34 24.95 1.19
N MET A 170 -8.82 23.97 0.42
CA MET A 170 -8.44 22.56 0.59
C MET A 170 -7.11 22.28 -0.12
N ILE A 171 -6.21 21.58 0.56
CA ILE A 171 -4.84 21.33 0.09
C ILE A 171 -4.57 19.83 -0.17
N PRO A 172 -3.79 19.47 -1.21
CA PRO A 172 -3.19 20.35 -2.23
C PRO A 172 -4.24 20.79 -3.27
N GLN A 173 -4.14 22.02 -3.79
CA GLN A 173 -5.09 22.49 -4.81
C GLN A 173 -4.89 21.83 -6.19
N CYS A 174 -3.65 21.45 -6.51
CA CYS A 174 -3.25 20.83 -7.77
C CYS A 174 -2.12 19.83 -7.51
N PHE A 175 -2.01 18.80 -8.36
CA PHE A 175 -0.86 17.90 -8.38
C PHE A 175 0.42 18.59 -8.90
N PRO A 176 1.62 18.03 -8.59
CA PRO A 176 2.87 18.43 -9.23
C PRO A 176 2.78 18.40 -10.77
N LYS A 177 3.45 19.35 -11.44
CA LYS A 177 3.43 19.47 -12.91
C LYS A 177 3.90 18.21 -13.63
N GLU A 178 4.76 17.40 -13.00
CA GLU A 178 5.26 16.12 -13.51
C GLU A 178 4.15 15.07 -13.63
N TYR A 179 3.14 15.09 -12.76
CA TYR A 179 1.94 14.24 -12.87
C TYR A 179 1.10 14.62 -14.08
N ARG A 180 1.28 15.84 -14.62
CA ARG A 180 0.45 16.39 -15.72
C ARG A 180 -1.05 16.32 -15.38
N GLY A 181 -1.38 16.47 -14.10
CA GLY A 181 -2.71 16.21 -13.59
C GLY A 181 -3.74 17.27 -13.97
N GLU A 182 -4.86 17.22 -13.28
CA GLU A 182 -5.87 18.28 -13.20
C GLU A 182 -6.06 18.67 -11.73
N CYS A 183 -6.60 19.86 -11.48
CA CYS A 183 -6.72 20.44 -10.14
C CYS A 183 -8.06 20.13 -9.44
N HIS A 184 -8.08 20.32 -8.12
CA HIS A 184 -9.27 20.31 -7.25
C HIS A 184 -10.00 18.96 -7.13
N ASN A 185 -9.30 17.82 -7.29
CA ASN A 185 -9.90 16.47 -7.21
C ASN A 185 -10.61 16.18 -5.88
N GLN A 186 -10.22 16.85 -4.79
CA GLN A 186 -10.86 16.78 -3.48
C GLN A 186 -12.26 17.40 -3.42
N MET A 187 -12.63 18.26 -4.37
CA MET A 187 -13.92 18.95 -4.39
C MET A 187 -15.05 18.15 -5.08
N ILE A 188 -14.82 16.86 -5.36
CA ILE A 188 -15.75 15.96 -6.02
C ILE A 188 -15.63 14.53 -5.43
N ARG A 189 -16.75 13.81 -5.33
CA ARG A 189 -16.75 12.39 -4.95
C ARG A 189 -16.63 11.50 -6.20
N LYS A 190 -15.40 11.41 -6.71
CA LYS A 190 -14.96 10.64 -7.90
C LYS A 190 -13.56 10.08 -7.63
N MET A 191 -13.16 9.01 -8.33
CA MET A 191 -11.82 8.40 -8.25
C MET A 191 -10.70 9.46 -8.21
N PRO A 192 -10.01 9.68 -7.07
CA PRO A 192 -9.00 10.72 -6.95
C PRO A 192 -7.87 10.61 -7.99
N ALA A 193 -7.39 9.39 -8.25
CA ALA A 193 -6.37 9.10 -9.26
C ALA A 193 -6.83 9.30 -10.73
N SER A 194 -8.13 9.54 -11.00
CA SER A 194 -8.59 9.89 -12.36
C SER A 194 -8.09 11.26 -12.81
N PHE A 195 -7.69 12.13 -11.87
CA PHE A 195 -7.07 13.44 -12.11
C PHE A 195 -5.54 13.35 -12.27
N SER A 196 -4.99 12.14 -12.46
CA SER A 196 -3.56 11.75 -12.39
C SER A 196 -3.05 11.39 -11.00
N TRP A 197 -1.91 10.69 -10.97
CA TRP A 197 -1.11 10.37 -9.79
C TRP A 197 0.37 10.17 -10.19
N ASP A 198 1.30 10.00 -9.25
CA ASP A 198 2.73 9.78 -9.57
C ASP A 198 3.06 8.47 -10.29
N TRP A 199 2.08 7.56 -10.41
CA TRP A 199 2.12 6.33 -11.23
C TRP A 199 1.08 6.27 -12.36
N GLY A 200 0.16 7.25 -12.51
CA GLY A 200 -1.04 7.10 -13.35
C GLY A 200 -1.50 8.38 -14.06
N PRO A 201 -2.19 8.31 -15.22
CA PRO A 201 -2.54 9.46 -16.06
C PRO A 201 -3.87 10.14 -15.70
N ALA A 202 -4.03 11.39 -16.15
CA ALA A 202 -5.29 12.13 -16.08
C ALA A 202 -6.28 11.69 -17.16
N PHE A 203 -7.30 10.91 -16.77
CA PHE A 203 -8.51 10.73 -17.57
C PHE A 203 -9.78 10.89 -16.70
N PRO A 204 -10.18 12.14 -16.34
CA PRO A 204 -11.43 12.45 -15.65
C PRO A 204 -12.68 12.19 -16.52
N THR A 205 -12.98 10.91 -16.78
CA THR A 205 -14.06 10.47 -17.67
C THR A 205 -15.46 10.87 -17.17
N GLN A 206 -16.44 10.83 -18.08
CA GLN A 206 -17.87 11.03 -17.83
C GLN A 206 -18.64 9.82 -18.39
N GLY A 207 -19.63 9.30 -17.67
CA GLY A 207 -20.46 8.20 -18.17
C GLY A 207 -21.31 7.48 -17.12
N ILE A 208 -22.08 6.49 -17.58
CA ILE A 208 -22.93 5.67 -16.71
C ILE A 208 -22.14 4.38 -16.43
N TRP A 209 -21.26 4.42 -15.43
CA TRP A 209 -20.24 3.39 -15.19
C TRP A 209 -20.76 2.08 -14.55
N LYS A 210 -22.04 2.04 -14.15
CA LYS A 210 -22.74 0.87 -13.59
C LYS A 210 -24.12 0.70 -14.25
N PRO A 211 -24.85 -0.41 -14.03
CA PRO A 211 -26.18 -0.63 -14.61
C PRO A 211 -27.20 0.49 -14.34
N ILE A 212 -28.10 0.70 -15.31
CA ILE A 212 -29.26 1.59 -15.21
C ILE A 212 -30.52 0.91 -15.77
N GLY A 213 -31.67 1.11 -15.13
CA GLY A 213 -32.93 0.47 -15.51
C GLY A 213 -34.17 1.09 -14.84
N LEU A 214 -35.35 0.73 -15.31
CA LEU A 214 -36.58 0.92 -14.52
C LEU A 214 -36.85 -0.32 -13.66
N GLU A 215 -37.35 -0.10 -12.45
CA GLU A 215 -37.86 -1.14 -11.56
C GLU A 215 -39.26 -0.73 -11.08
N ALA A 216 -40.22 -1.65 -11.19
CA ALA A 216 -41.63 -1.35 -10.91
C ALA A 216 -42.30 -2.41 -10.04
N TYR A 217 -42.77 -2.02 -8.86
CA TYR A 217 -43.29 -2.92 -7.81
C TYR A 217 -44.58 -2.39 -7.16
N ASP A 218 -45.31 -3.26 -6.46
CA ASP A 218 -46.63 -2.94 -5.87
C ASP A 218 -46.58 -2.68 -4.36
N ARG A 219 -45.55 -3.17 -3.65
CA ARG A 219 -45.38 -3.02 -2.21
C ARG A 219 -43.99 -2.53 -1.80
N SER A 220 -42.95 -3.36 -1.97
CA SER A 220 -41.59 -3.00 -1.57
C SER A 220 -40.52 -3.91 -2.17
N VAL A 221 -39.26 -3.47 -2.12
CA VAL A 221 -38.09 -4.23 -2.59
C VAL A 221 -37.05 -4.35 -1.49
N VAL A 222 -36.49 -5.56 -1.30
CA VAL A 222 -35.27 -5.75 -0.51
C VAL A 222 -34.10 -5.17 -1.30
N ARG A 223 -33.58 -4.04 -0.85
CA ARG A 223 -32.43 -3.36 -1.46
C ARG A 223 -31.13 -4.05 -1.07
N ASP A 224 -30.86 -4.07 0.23
CA ASP A 224 -29.56 -4.45 0.77
C ASP A 224 -29.74 -5.45 1.93
N ILE A 225 -28.78 -6.37 2.08
CA ILE A 225 -28.68 -7.28 3.23
C ILE A 225 -27.31 -7.06 3.86
N THR A 226 -27.30 -6.51 5.07
CA THR A 226 -26.13 -6.59 5.97
C THR A 226 -26.18 -7.87 6.76
N VAL A 227 -25.02 -8.47 7.01
CA VAL A 227 -24.83 -9.70 7.78
C VAL A 227 -23.55 -9.57 8.57
N GLU A 228 -23.67 -9.51 9.90
CA GLU A 228 -22.57 -9.66 10.84
C GLU A 228 -22.61 -11.10 11.41
N THR A 229 -21.47 -11.79 11.46
CA THR A 229 -21.37 -13.14 12.03
C THR A 229 -20.66 -13.09 13.39
N THR A 230 -21.40 -13.31 14.48
CA THR A 230 -20.86 -13.33 15.85
C THR A 230 -20.99 -14.73 16.45
N THR A 231 -20.21 -15.04 17.48
CA THR A 231 -20.41 -16.23 18.31
C THR A 231 -21.39 -15.90 19.45
N VAL A 232 -22.20 -16.88 19.84
CA VAL A 232 -23.14 -16.70 20.96
C VAL A 232 -22.35 -16.65 22.27
N LYS A 233 -22.60 -15.62 23.09
CA LYS A 233 -21.96 -15.47 24.41
C LYS A 233 -22.17 -16.73 25.25
N ASP A 234 -21.11 -17.16 25.93
CA ASP A 234 -21.04 -18.39 26.73
C ASP A 234 -21.29 -19.70 25.94
N SER A 235 -21.33 -19.64 24.60
CA SER A 235 -21.52 -20.81 23.72
C SER A 235 -20.76 -20.67 22.38
N PRO A 236 -19.41 -20.68 22.37
CA PRO A 236 -18.58 -20.33 21.21
C PRO A 236 -18.67 -21.31 20.01
N THR A 237 -19.35 -22.44 20.15
CA THR A 237 -19.67 -23.36 19.04
C THR A 237 -20.96 -22.99 18.29
N LYS A 238 -21.76 -22.07 18.84
CA LYS A 238 -22.98 -21.55 18.24
C LYS A 238 -22.70 -20.17 17.63
N TRP A 239 -23.17 -19.97 16.40
CA TRP A 239 -23.07 -18.70 15.71
C TRP A 239 -24.39 -17.94 15.74
N GLN A 240 -24.30 -16.64 15.52
CA GLN A 240 -25.43 -15.73 15.42
C GLN A 240 -25.24 -14.86 14.18
N LEU A 241 -26.20 -14.92 13.26
CA LEU A 241 -26.30 -13.96 12.17
C LEU A 241 -27.08 -12.75 12.66
N ASN A 242 -26.39 -11.63 12.79
CA ASN A 242 -27.00 -10.32 12.98
C ASN A 242 -27.29 -9.75 11.59
N THR A 243 -28.45 -10.11 11.03
CA THR A 243 -28.83 -9.77 9.65
C THR A 243 -29.72 -8.53 9.64
N GLY A 244 -29.26 -7.45 9.01
CA GLY A 244 -30.07 -6.26 8.75
C GLY A 244 -30.61 -6.27 7.32
N VAL A 245 -31.92 -6.47 7.17
CA VAL A 245 -32.61 -6.46 5.87
C VAL A 245 -33.17 -5.06 5.62
N PHE A 246 -32.71 -4.40 4.55
CA PHE A 246 -33.13 -3.06 4.17
C PHE A 246 -34.17 -3.13 3.04
N ILE A 247 -35.37 -2.59 3.30
CA ILE A 247 -36.55 -2.73 2.46
C ILE A 247 -37.07 -1.34 2.08
N GLU A 248 -37.09 -1.03 0.79
CA GLU A 248 -37.60 0.25 0.26
C GLU A 248 -39.10 0.13 -0.03
N SER A 249 -39.89 1.07 0.50
CA SER A 249 -41.35 1.04 0.42
C SER A 249 -41.92 2.46 0.38
N ALA A 250 -42.79 2.77 -0.58
CA ALA A 250 -43.39 4.11 -0.71
C ALA A 250 -44.43 4.47 0.38
N ALA A 251 -44.85 3.50 1.19
CA ALA A 251 -45.76 3.66 2.31
C ALA A 251 -45.50 2.57 3.37
N ALA A 252 -46.16 2.64 4.52
CA ALA A 252 -46.12 1.58 5.52
C ALA A 252 -46.67 0.25 4.94
N VAL A 253 -46.01 -0.86 5.24
CA VAL A 253 -46.23 -2.16 4.59
C VAL A 253 -46.01 -3.32 5.56
N THR A 254 -46.83 -4.38 5.45
CA THR A 254 -46.57 -5.66 6.14
C THR A 254 -45.84 -6.60 5.19
N VAL A 255 -44.71 -7.15 5.64
CA VAL A 255 -43.89 -8.10 4.87
C VAL A 255 -43.67 -9.39 5.64
N LYS A 256 -43.65 -10.51 4.92
CA LYS A 256 -43.35 -11.85 5.42
C LYS A 256 -41.95 -12.25 4.95
N LEU A 257 -41.00 -12.33 5.88
CA LEU A 257 -39.60 -12.64 5.60
C LEU A 257 -39.31 -14.13 5.84
N THR A 258 -38.84 -14.80 4.79
CA THR A 258 -38.25 -16.13 4.83
C THR A 258 -36.75 -16.03 4.60
N VAL A 259 -35.95 -16.70 5.44
CA VAL A 259 -34.48 -16.68 5.34
C VAL A 259 -33.95 -18.10 5.22
N HIS A 260 -33.09 -18.34 4.24
CA HIS A 260 -32.37 -19.58 4.01
C HIS A 260 -30.86 -19.36 4.01
N LEU A 261 -30.10 -20.38 4.42
CA LEU A 261 -28.65 -20.46 4.35
C LEU A 261 -28.27 -21.72 3.59
N ASP A 262 -27.79 -21.57 2.36
CA ASP A 262 -27.87 -22.60 1.32
C ASP A 262 -29.32 -23.15 1.25
N ASP A 263 -29.51 -24.47 1.28
CA ASP A 263 -30.84 -25.12 1.28
C ASP A 263 -31.53 -25.16 2.66
N ARG A 264 -30.86 -24.70 3.73
CA ARG A 264 -31.41 -24.74 5.10
C ARG A 264 -32.26 -23.51 5.38
N GLU A 265 -33.57 -23.69 5.53
CA GLU A 265 -34.44 -22.65 6.09
C GLU A 265 -34.05 -22.34 7.55
N LEU A 266 -33.95 -21.04 7.86
CA LEU A 266 -33.63 -20.52 9.19
C LEU A 266 -34.78 -19.68 9.78
N ILE A 267 -35.58 -19.02 8.93
CA ILE A 267 -36.83 -18.33 9.31
C ILE A 267 -37.91 -18.72 8.30
N ALA A 268 -38.98 -19.36 8.79
CA ALA A 268 -40.10 -19.85 7.99
C ALA A 268 -41.22 -18.80 7.87
N GLY A 269 -40.94 -17.69 7.18
CA GLY A 269 -41.95 -16.67 6.85
C GLY A 269 -42.49 -15.92 8.06
N GLN A 270 -41.66 -15.13 8.74
CA GLN A 270 -42.08 -14.29 9.86
C GLN A 270 -42.59 -12.92 9.37
N GLU A 271 -43.70 -12.44 9.93
CA GLU A 271 -44.34 -11.18 9.52
C GLU A 271 -43.84 -9.96 10.33
N TYR A 272 -43.62 -8.85 9.62
CA TYR A 272 -43.15 -7.56 10.17
C TYR A 272 -43.98 -6.42 9.55
N ALA A 273 -44.51 -5.54 10.40
CA ALA A 273 -45.10 -4.28 9.97
C ALA A 273 -44.02 -3.20 9.93
N LEU A 274 -43.86 -2.53 8.78
CA LEU A 274 -42.81 -1.56 8.51
C LEU A 274 -43.39 -0.18 8.23
N THR A 275 -42.65 0.85 8.61
CA THR A 275 -42.89 2.25 8.22
C THR A 275 -41.57 2.78 7.66
N PRO A 276 -41.52 3.26 6.40
CA PRO A 276 -40.29 3.78 5.80
C PRO A 276 -39.76 4.99 6.56
N GLY A 277 -38.44 5.08 6.67
CA GLY A 277 -37.72 6.26 7.14
C GLY A 277 -37.68 7.39 6.10
N ALA A 278 -36.94 8.45 6.41
CA ALA A 278 -36.79 9.60 5.54
C ALA A 278 -36.09 9.29 4.19
N ASP A 279 -35.31 8.20 4.13
CA ASP A 279 -34.67 7.68 2.90
C ASP A 279 -35.58 6.72 2.11
N GLY A 280 -36.84 6.52 2.53
CA GLY A 280 -37.77 5.55 1.94
C GLY A 280 -37.52 4.10 2.36
N THR A 281 -36.52 3.81 3.21
CA THR A 281 -36.15 2.45 3.61
C THR A 281 -36.55 2.10 5.05
N SER A 282 -36.75 0.81 5.29
CA SER A 282 -37.02 0.20 6.59
C SER A 282 -35.94 -0.86 6.89
N LYS A 283 -35.36 -0.86 8.10
CA LYS A 283 -34.35 -1.84 8.54
C LYS A 283 -34.99 -2.88 9.46
N VAL A 284 -35.16 -4.12 8.99
CA VAL A 284 -35.53 -5.25 9.85
C VAL A 284 -34.25 -5.88 10.40
N LYS A 285 -34.05 -5.84 11.72
CA LYS A 285 -32.94 -6.55 12.39
C LYS A 285 -33.40 -7.95 12.78
N LEU A 286 -32.79 -8.95 12.15
CA LEU A 286 -32.96 -10.37 12.44
C LEU A 286 -31.73 -10.83 13.25
N ILE A 287 -31.97 -11.64 14.28
CA ILE A 287 -30.93 -12.25 15.11
C ILE A 287 -31.16 -13.76 15.03
N ILE A 288 -30.33 -14.45 14.25
CA ILE A 288 -30.60 -15.84 13.83
C ILE A 288 -29.51 -16.76 14.37
N PRO A 289 -29.81 -17.67 15.33
CA PRO A 289 -28.84 -18.64 15.81
C PRO A 289 -28.58 -19.73 14.74
N VAL A 290 -27.32 -20.03 14.47
CA VAL A 290 -26.89 -21.04 13.50
C VAL A 290 -25.87 -21.99 14.12
N ASP A 291 -26.28 -23.25 14.26
CA ASP A 291 -25.43 -24.37 14.68
C ASP A 291 -24.84 -25.09 13.46
N ASN A 292 -23.68 -25.75 13.65
CA ASN A 292 -23.00 -26.61 12.68
C ASN A 292 -22.53 -25.90 11.38
N VAL A 293 -21.91 -24.73 11.52
CA VAL A 293 -21.25 -24.02 10.42
C VAL A 293 -19.76 -24.37 10.33
N GLU A 294 -19.24 -24.35 9.10
CA GLU A 294 -17.81 -24.39 8.81
C GLU A 294 -17.28 -22.96 8.74
N GLN A 295 -16.16 -22.71 9.43
CA GLN A 295 -15.53 -21.39 9.46
C GLN A 295 -14.79 -21.09 8.15
N TRP A 296 -14.88 -19.82 7.72
CA TRP A 296 -14.03 -19.29 6.66
C TRP A 296 -12.65 -18.92 7.21
N TRP A 297 -11.60 -19.09 6.40
CA TRP A 297 -10.21 -18.81 6.77
C TRP A 297 -9.38 -18.17 5.64
N PRO A 298 -8.38 -17.32 5.96
CA PRO A 298 -7.47 -16.73 4.97
C PRO A 298 -6.56 -17.75 4.26
N ASN A 299 -5.94 -17.32 3.17
CA ASN A 299 -5.02 -18.10 2.35
C ASN A 299 -3.83 -18.61 3.20
N GLY A 300 -3.67 -19.92 3.27
CA GLY A 300 -2.61 -20.55 4.07
C GLY A 300 -2.75 -20.38 5.59
N VAL A 301 -3.90 -19.94 6.11
CA VAL A 301 -4.16 -19.79 7.56
C VAL A 301 -5.24 -20.77 8.00
N GLY A 302 -5.17 -21.26 9.24
CA GLY A 302 -6.26 -22.03 9.86
C GLY A 302 -6.51 -23.39 9.22
N LYS A 303 -7.81 -23.68 8.97
CA LYS A 303 -8.22 -24.77 8.08
C LYS A 303 -8.17 -24.25 6.64
N ALA A 304 -7.81 -25.10 5.68
CA ALA A 304 -7.80 -24.74 4.26
C ALA A 304 -9.22 -24.68 3.65
N THR A 305 -10.12 -23.90 4.26
CA THR A 305 -11.57 -23.91 4.01
C THR A 305 -12.10 -22.49 3.83
N GLN A 306 -12.03 -21.97 2.61
CA GLN A 306 -12.68 -20.71 2.19
C GLN A 306 -14.19 -20.92 2.00
N ARG A 307 -14.88 -21.52 2.99
CA ARG A 307 -16.30 -21.90 2.86
C ARG A 307 -17.18 -20.67 2.92
N LEU A 308 -17.85 -20.39 1.80
CA LEU A 308 -18.88 -19.37 1.66
C LEU A 308 -20.25 -20.05 1.56
N TYR A 309 -21.25 -19.50 2.24
CA TYR A 309 -22.64 -19.91 2.24
C TYR A 309 -23.52 -18.89 1.50
N ALA A 310 -24.54 -19.35 0.80
CA ALA A 310 -25.54 -18.48 0.16
C ALA A 310 -26.64 -18.11 1.17
N LEU A 311 -26.56 -16.92 1.79
CA LEU A 311 -27.67 -16.38 2.57
C LEU A 311 -28.70 -15.78 1.61
N LYS A 312 -29.90 -16.35 1.58
CA LYS A 312 -31.02 -15.94 0.72
C LYS A 312 -32.16 -15.41 1.59
N VAL A 313 -32.50 -14.14 1.42
CA VAL A 313 -33.68 -13.51 2.05
C VAL A 313 -34.77 -13.35 1.01
N SER A 314 -35.97 -13.81 1.33
CA SER A 314 -37.18 -13.67 0.52
C SER A 314 -38.23 -12.89 1.29
N ALA A 315 -38.72 -11.80 0.70
CA ALA A 315 -39.82 -10.98 1.19
C ALA A 315 -41.07 -11.25 0.35
N VAL A 316 -42.15 -11.71 0.97
CA VAL A 316 -43.47 -11.93 0.36
C VAL A 316 -44.49 -11.02 1.05
N PHE A 317 -45.49 -10.52 0.33
CA PHE A 317 -46.47 -9.58 0.88
C PHE A 317 -47.83 -10.26 1.09
N PRO A 318 -48.39 -10.29 2.33
CA PRO A 318 -49.69 -10.91 2.59
C PRO A 318 -50.82 -10.34 1.71
N ASP A 319 -50.80 -9.02 1.46
CA ASP A 319 -51.77 -8.29 0.64
C ASP A 319 -51.38 -8.21 -0.86
N SER A 320 -50.34 -8.96 -1.27
CA SER A 320 -49.90 -9.09 -2.67
C SER A 320 -49.16 -10.44 -2.88
N PRO A 321 -49.84 -11.61 -2.78
CA PRO A 321 -49.16 -12.91 -2.69
C PRO A 321 -48.41 -13.36 -3.95
N GLY A 322 -48.59 -12.67 -5.09
CA GLY A 322 -47.85 -12.90 -6.33
C GLY A 322 -46.58 -12.06 -6.47
N GLU A 323 -46.26 -11.23 -5.47
CA GLU A 323 -45.13 -10.32 -5.44
C GLU A 323 -44.12 -10.78 -4.38
N GLN A 324 -42.88 -11.06 -4.80
CA GLN A 324 -41.82 -11.57 -3.93
C GLN A 324 -40.46 -10.96 -4.29
N SER A 325 -39.81 -10.29 -3.34
CA SER A 325 -38.45 -9.76 -3.51
C SER A 325 -37.44 -10.73 -2.91
N VAL A 326 -36.47 -11.18 -3.72
CA VAL A 326 -35.41 -12.11 -3.29
C VAL A 326 -34.04 -11.49 -3.48
N GLN A 327 -33.26 -11.45 -2.41
CA GLN A 327 -31.85 -11.05 -2.42
C GLN A 327 -30.98 -12.18 -1.87
N THR A 328 -29.82 -12.39 -2.48
CA THR A 328 -28.85 -13.41 -2.08
C THR A 328 -27.48 -12.76 -1.84
N ARG A 329 -26.75 -13.19 -0.81
CA ARG A 329 -25.37 -12.78 -0.52
C ARG A 329 -24.51 -14.01 -0.18
N ARG A 330 -23.23 -13.99 -0.55
CA ARG A 330 -22.26 -15.02 -0.15
C ARG A 330 -21.58 -14.57 1.14
N ILE A 331 -21.68 -15.36 2.21
CA ILE A 331 -21.13 -15.03 3.53
C ILE A 331 -20.19 -16.12 4.03
N GLY A 332 -19.16 -15.75 4.79
CA GLY A 332 -18.32 -16.69 5.53
C GLY A 332 -18.46 -16.47 7.03
N PHE A 333 -18.55 -17.54 7.81
CA PHE A 333 -18.60 -17.45 9.27
C PHE A 333 -17.18 -17.29 9.82
N ARG A 334 -16.84 -16.08 10.31
CA ARG A 334 -15.55 -15.82 10.96
C ARG A 334 -15.59 -14.62 11.90
N THR A 335 -14.88 -14.68 13.03
CA THR A 335 -14.52 -13.46 13.79
C THR A 335 -13.22 -12.87 13.23
N ILE A 336 -13.04 -11.55 13.35
CA ILE A 336 -11.79 -10.85 13.02
C ILE A 336 -11.59 -9.73 14.05
N GLU A 337 -10.38 -9.62 14.60
CA GLU A 337 -10.04 -8.65 15.65
C GLU A 337 -8.64 -8.09 15.40
N VAL A 338 -8.43 -6.78 15.58
CA VAL A 338 -7.09 -6.17 15.65
C VAL A 338 -6.71 -6.01 17.11
N ILE A 339 -5.60 -6.64 17.52
CA ILE A 339 -5.22 -6.75 18.93
C ILE A 339 -4.17 -5.70 19.29
N GLN A 340 -4.60 -4.76 20.13
CA GLN A 340 -3.82 -3.60 20.56
C GLN A 340 -3.56 -3.64 22.08
N THR A 341 -2.92 -4.72 22.52
CA THR A 341 -2.58 -4.91 23.95
C THR A 341 -1.31 -4.14 24.32
N PRO A 342 -1.24 -3.52 25.52
CA PRO A 342 -0.06 -2.79 25.99
C PRO A 342 1.22 -3.62 26.02
N VAL A 343 2.29 -3.01 25.50
CA VAL A 343 3.64 -3.57 25.41
C VAL A 343 4.55 -2.87 26.42
N LYS A 344 5.53 -3.60 26.99
CA LYS A 344 6.46 -3.04 27.98
C LYS A 344 7.78 -2.61 27.34
N PRO A 345 8.34 -1.43 27.69
CA PRO A 345 7.82 -0.48 28.69
C PRO A 345 6.70 0.43 28.18
N ILE A 346 6.58 0.64 26.87
CA ILE A 346 5.58 1.49 26.20
C ILE A 346 5.25 0.93 24.81
N GLY A 347 4.16 1.41 24.20
CA GLY A 347 3.65 0.98 22.89
C GLY A 347 2.52 -0.04 22.99
N LEU A 348 1.89 -0.31 21.85
CA LEU A 348 0.87 -1.36 21.70
C LEU A 348 1.39 -2.50 20.82
N THR A 349 0.69 -3.63 20.84
CA THR A 349 0.74 -4.59 19.73
C THR A 349 -0.11 -4.08 18.57
N PHE A 350 0.14 -4.54 17.35
CA PHE A 350 -0.79 -4.33 16.25
C PHE A 350 -0.79 -5.58 15.35
N TYR A 351 -1.82 -6.41 15.46
CA TYR A 351 -1.92 -7.66 14.71
C TYR A 351 -3.34 -8.19 14.61
N PHE A 352 -3.59 -9.03 13.60
CA PHE A 352 -4.92 -9.58 13.31
C PHE A 352 -5.10 -10.98 13.93
N GLN A 353 -6.26 -11.23 14.54
CA GLN A 353 -6.75 -12.57 14.88
C GLN A 353 -8.00 -12.91 14.10
N VAL A 354 -8.03 -14.07 13.44
CA VAL A 354 -9.20 -14.62 12.75
C VAL A 354 -9.69 -15.87 13.48
N ASN A 355 -10.98 -15.96 13.80
CA ASN A 355 -11.54 -17.05 14.62
C ASN A 355 -10.81 -17.26 15.98
N GLY A 356 -10.34 -16.17 16.60
CA GLY A 356 -9.52 -16.19 17.82
C GLY A 356 -8.11 -16.77 17.63
N GLN A 357 -7.63 -16.87 16.38
CA GLN A 357 -6.28 -17.33 16.05
C GLN A 357 -5.49 -16.20 15.37
N PRO A 358 -4.36 -15.74 15.94
CA PRO A 358 -3.50 -14.79 15.27
C PRO A 358 -2.92 -15.33 13.96
N PHE A 359 -2.78 -14.45 12.97
CA PHE A 359 -2.03 -14.72 11.74
C PHE A 359 -1.03 -13.60 11.45
N TYR A 360 -0.06 -13.89 10.57
CA TYR A 360 0.89 -12.89 10.08
C TYR A 360 0.42 -12.41 8.70
N ALA A 361 0.30 -11.09 8.51
CA ALA A 361 -0.25 -10.50 7.28
C ALA A 361 0.83 -10.34 6.19
N LYS A 362 0.50 -10.77 4.97
CA LYS A 362 1.42 -10.98 3.85
C LYS A 362 0.82 -10.44 2.56
N GLY A 363 1.40 -9.38 1.98
CA GLY A 363 1.03 -8.95 0.63
C GLY A 363 1.49 -7.56 0.23
N SER A 364 0.56 -6.76 -0.27
CA SER A 364 0.82 -5.52 -1.01
C SER A 364 -0.43 -4.64 -1.14
N ASN A 365 -0.23 -3.41 -1.63
CA ASN A 365 -1.30 -2.44 -1.91
C ASN A 365 -1.84 -2.60 -3.34
N TRP A 366 -3.16 -2.47 -3.49
CA TRP A 366 -3.94 -2.52 -4.73
C TRP A 366 -4.33 -1.10 -5.16
N ILE A 367 -4.08 -0.80 -6.44
CA ILE A 367 -4.58 0.40 -7.12
C ILE A 367 -5.51 -0.03 -8.28
N PRO A 368 -6.37 0.88 -8.82
CA PRO A 368 -7.22 0.54 -9.96
C PRO A 368 -6.42 -0.01 -11.15
N ALA A 369 -6.90 -1.11 -11.76
CA ALA A 369 -6.17 -1.84 -12.81
C ALA A 369 -6.30 -1.22 -14.22
N ASP A 370 -7.12 -0.18 -14.38
CA ASP A 370 -7.24 0.69 -15.56
C ASP A 370 -7.87 2.03 -15.12
N ASN A 371 -7.59 3.13 -15.82
CA ASN A 371 -8.29 4.41 -15.60
C ASN A 371 -9.78 4.30 -15.92
N LEU A 372 -10.16 3.45 -16.87
CA LEU A 372 -11.54 3.24 -17.29
C LEU A 372 -12.02 1.86 -16.83
N GLN A 373 -12.88 1.87 -15.81
CA GLN A 373 -13.32 0.68 -15.08
C GLN A 373 -14.01 -0.36 -15.96
N GLU A 374 -14.67 0.07 -17.04
CA GLU A 374 -15.30 -0.80 -18.04
C GLU A 374 -14.31 -1.64 -18.87
N ARG A 375 -13.01 -1.30 -18.87
CA ARG A 375 -11.95 -2.06 -19.54
C ARG A 375 -11.44 -3.24 -18.70
N ILE A 376 -11.73 -3.28 -17.40
CA ILE A 376 -11.24 -4.30 -16.47
C ILE A 376 -12.07 -5.58 -16.63
N THR A 377 -11.54 -6.53 -17.40
CA THR A 377 -12.24 -7.82 -17.65
C THR A 377 -12.15 -8.76 -16.43
N ARG A 378 -13.14 -9.66 -16.29
CA ARG A 378 -13.16 -10.67 -15.22
C ARG A 378 -11.93 -11.59 -15.25
N ASP A 379 -11.39 -11.88 -16.43
CA ASP A 379 -10.22 -12.75 -16.56
C ASP A 379 -8.91 -12.03 -16.21
N TYR A 380 -8.79 -10.75 -16.56
CA TYR A 380 -7.66 -9.91 -16.13
C TYR A 380 -7.63 -9.76 -14.61
N LEU A 381 -8.77 -9.41 -14.01
CA LEU A 381 -8.91 -9.24 -12.56
C LEU A 381 -8.61 -10.54 -11.79
N ARG A 382 -9.15 -11.69 -12.27
CA ARG A 382 -8.83 -13.01 -11.70
C ARG A 382 -7.34 -13.36 -11.86
N GLY A 383 -6.71 -12.99 -12.99
CA GLY A 383 -5.28 -13.20 -13.22
C GLY A 383 -4.36 -12.42 -12.27
N LEU A 384 -4.74 -11.19 -11.91
CA LEU A 384 -4.04 -10.39 -10.90
C LEU A 384 -4.22 -10.98 -9.49
N MET A 385 -5.46 -11.28 -9.09
CA MET A 385 -5.75 -11.87 -7.77
C MET A 385 -5.13 -13.27 -7.60
N GLN A 386 -5.08 -14.07 -8.66
CA GLN A 386 -4.38 -15.37 -8.65
C GLN A 386 -2.85 -15.17 -8.55
N SER A 387 -2.28 -14.14 -9.19
CA SER A 387 -0.85 -13.81 -9.07
C SER A 387 -0.44 -13.43 -7.64
N ALA A 388 -1.33 -12.77 -6.88
CA ALA A 388 -1.15 -12.51 -5.45
C ALA A 388 -1.25 -13.80 -4.61
N ARG A 389 -2.29 -14.63 -4.86
CA ARG A 389 -2.48 -15.93 -4.20
C ARG A 389 -1.29 -16.88 -4.41
N ASP A 390 -0.79 -16.97 -5.64
CA ASP A 390 0.35 -17.82 -6.04
C ASP A 390 1.69 -17.33 -5.47
N ALA A 391 1.76 -16.07 -5.03
CA ALA A 391 2.86 -15.53 -4.25
C ALA A 391 2.76 -15.84 -2.74
N ASN A 392 1.73 -16.58 -2.30
CA ASN A 392 1.38 -16.88 -0.90
C ASN A 392 0.94 -15.64 -0.09
N MET A 393 0.44 -14.59 -0.75
CA MET A 393 -0.18 -13.47 -0.06
C MET A 393 -1.47 -13.91 0.65
N ASN A 394 -1.77 -13.31 1.79
CA ASN A 394 -3.01 -13.53 2.56
C ASN A 394 -3.70 -12.22 2.99
N MET A 395 -3.13 -11.06 2.67
CA MET A 395 -3.73 -9.75 2.87
C MET A 395 -3.38 -8.81 1.70
N MET A 396 -4.29 -7.90 1.37
CA MET A 396 -4.13 -6.86 0.36
C MET A 396 -4.82 -5.59 0.87
N ARG A 397 -4.27 -4.42 0.58
CA ARG A 397 -4.90 -3.13 0.92
C ARG A 397 -5.49 -2.47 -0.32
N VAL A 398 -6.79 -2.17 -0.29
CA VAL A 398 -7.48 -1.41 -1.35
C VAL A 398 -7.35 0.08 -0.99
N TRP A 399 -6.46 0.76 -1.71
CA TRP A 399 -5.97 2.11 -1.39
C TRP A 399 -6.96 3.23 -1.72
N GLY A 400 -7.07 4.22 -0.82
CA GLY A 400 -8.13 5.24 -0.79
C GLY A 400 -8.20 6.22 -1.96
N GLY A 401 -7.20 6.33 -2.82
CA GLY A 401 -7.26 7.22 -4.00
C GLY A 401 -7.83 6.54 -5.26
N GLY A 402 -8.27 5.29 -5.15
CA GLY A 402 -8.86 4.51 -6.23
C GLY A 402 -10.40 4.57 -6.27
N VAL A 403 -11.02 3.39 -6.28
CA VAL A 403 -12.47 3.21 -6.20
C VAL A 403 -12.82 2.14 -5.17
N TYR A 404 -14.02 2.21 -4.58
CA TYR A 404 -14.62 1.01 -3.99
C TYR A 404 -14.83 -0.01 -5.10
N GLU A 405 -14.14 -1.14 -5.00
CA GLU A 405 -13.92 -2.03 -6.14
C GLU A 405 -15.19 -2.72 -6.63
N SER A 406 -15.09 -3.35 -7.79
CA SER A 406 -16.11 -4.25 -8.32
C SER A 406 -16.43 -5.36 -7.29
N ASP A 407 -17.70 -5.76 -7.17
CA ASP A 407 -18.10 -6.85 -6.24
C ASP A 407 -17.26 -8.11 -6.48
N TYR A 408 -16.89 -8.35 -7.74
CA TYR A 408 -16.09 -9.50 -8.14
C TYR A 408 -14.65 -9.50 -7.61
N LEU A 409 -14.04 -8.34 -7.28
CA LEU A 409 -12.75 -8.33 -6.55
C LEU A 409 -12.92 -8.88 -5.13
N TYR A 410 -13.98 -8.47 -4.42
CA TYR A 410 -14.28 -8.98 -3.08
C TYR A 410 -14.74 -10.45 -3.12
N GLU A 411 -15.49 -10.86 -4.14
CA GLU A 411 -15.80 -12.27 -4.40
C GLU A 411 -14.54 -13.12 -4.64
N LEU A 412 -13.53 -12.58 -5.35
CA LEU A 412 -12.23 -13.22 -5.55
C LEU A 412 -11.41 -13.27 -4.26
N ALA A 413 -11.44 -12.20 -3.45
CA ALA A 413 -10.79 -12.14 -2.15
C ALA A 413 -11.37 -13.19 -1.19
N ASP A 414 -12.69 -13.30 -1.13
CA ASP A 414 -13.43 -14.32 -0.38
C ASP A 414 -13.15 -15.76 -0.88
N GLU A 415 -13.07 -15.96 -2.21
CA GLU A 415 -12.78 -17.26 -2.84
C GLU A 415 -11.33 -17.72 -2.62
N PHE A 416 -10.38 -16.80 -2.69
CA PHE A 416 -8.94 -17.09 -2.59
C PHE A 416 -8.39 -16.99 -1.16
N GLY A 417 -9.15 -16.44 -0.21
CA GLY A 417 -8.71 -16.23 1.17
C GLY A 417 -7.83 -14.99 1.37
N ILE A 418 -7.90 -14.01 0.48
CA ILE A 418 -7.13 -12.76 0.62
C ILE A 418 -7.91 -11.82 1.55
N MET A 419 -7.34 -11.47 2.70
CA MET A 419 -7.91 -10.45 3.58
C MET A 419 -7.81 -9.06 2.95
N ILE A 420 -8.81 -8.21 3.13
CA ILE A 420 -8.82 -6.84 2.62
C ILE A 420 -8.71 -5.84 3.77
N TRP A 421 -7.65 -5.02 3.75
CA TRP A 421 -7.64 -3.71 4.40
C TRP A 421 -8.36 -2.74 3.46
N GLN A 422 -9.44 -2.11 3.91
CA GLN A 422 -10.29 -1.26 3.07
C GLN A 422 -10.25 0.19 3.54
N ASP A 423 -9.55 1.03 2.78
CA ASP A 423 -9.66 2.48 2.94
C ASP A 423 -11.05 2.96 2.43
N MET A 424 -11.58 4.04 3.00
CA MET A 424 -12.59 4.85 2.31
C MET A 424 -11.93 5.67 1.20
N MET A 425 -12.70 6.15 0.21
CA MET A 425 -12.14 6.74 -1.01
C MET A 425 -11.68 8.20 -0.85
N PHE A 426 -10.67 8.41 0.01
CA PHE A 426 -10.02 9.69 0.30
C PHE A 426 -8.51 9.46 0.44
N ALA A 427 -7.67 10.24 -0.27
CA ALA A 427 -6.22 10.05 -0.26
C ALA A 427 -5.40 11.31 -0.57
N CYS A 428 -4.30 11.48 0.17
CA CYS A 428 -3.30 12.54 0.06
C CYS A 428 -3.87 13.95 -0.19
N SER A 429 -4.97 14.29 0.47
CA SER A 429 -5.70 15.55 0.32
C SER A 429 -6.61 15.83 1.51
N LEU A 430 -6.83 17.10 1.83
CA LEU A 430 -7.94 17.52 2.67
C LEU A 430 -9.20 17.70 1.83
N TYR A 431 -10.36 17.50 2.45
CA TYR A 431 -11.66 17.46 1.77
C TYR A 431 -12.65 18.35 2.53
N PRO A 432 -13.60 19.01 1.84
CA PRO A 432 -14.50 19.97 2.46
C PRO A 432 -15.54 19.31 3.36
N THR A 433 -16.02 20.05 4.34
CA THR A 433 -17.01 19.62 5.35
C THR A 433 -18.31 20.42 5.30
N ASP A 434 -18.59 21.08 4.16
CA ASP A 434 -19.87 21.75 4.02
C ASP A 434 -21.04 20.72 4.07
N PRO A 435 -22.22 21.09 4.58
CA PRO A 435 -23.31 20.12 4.78
C PRO A 435 -23.81 19.41 3.52
N ALA A 436 -23.57 19.94 2.31
CA ALA A 436 -23.94 19.27 1.08
C ALA A 436 -22.90 18.20 0.69
N PHE A 437 -21.60 18.48 0.90
CA PHE A 437 -20.55 17.48 0.75
C PHE A 437 -20.67 16.35 1.79
N LEU A 438 -20.83 16.69 3.08
CA LEU A 438 -21.02 15.69 4.14
C LEU A 438 -22.27 14.83 3.90
N ALA A 439 -23.39 15.41 3.42
CA ALA A 439 -24.59 14.63 3.08
C ALA A 439 -24.36 13.59 1.96
N THR A 440 -23.50 13.88 0.97
CA THR A 440 -23.18 12.88 -0.06
C THR A 440 -22.14 11.85 0.41
N VAL A 441 -21.21 12.22 1.31
CA VAL A 441 -20.33 11.25 2.00
C VAL A 441 -21.14 10.32 2.90
N ASP A 442 -22.16 10.83 3.59
CA ASP A 442 -23.04 9.99 4.43
C ASP A 442 -23.80 8.97 3.59
N GLN A 443 -24.32 9.37 2.41
CA GLN A 443 -24.95 8.45 1.47
C GLN A 443 -23.94 7.41 0.93
N GLU A 444 -22.73 7.84 0.61
CA GLU A 444 -21.64 6.99 0.11
C GLU A 444 -21.25 5.91 1.12
N VAL A 445 -20.83 6.28 2.32
CA VAL A 445 -20.40 5.31 3.34
C VAL A 445 -21.57 4.43 3.77
N THR A 446 -22.78 4.98 3.92
CA THR A 446 -23.98 4.17 4.22
C THR A 446 -24.20 3.08 3.15
N GLN A 447 -24.12 3.42 1.86
CA GLN A 447 -24.34 2.44 0.80
C GLN A 447 -23.18 1.47 0.63
N GLN A 448 -21.93 1.94 0.71
CA GLN A 448 -20.75 1.09 0.60
C GLN A 448 -20.61 0.13 1.79
N MET A 449 -20.95 0.55 3.01
CA MET A 449 -21.04 -0.36 4.16
C MET A 449 -22.16 -1.39 3.98
N ARG A 450 -23.36 -0.99 3.53
CA ARG A 450 -24.47 -1.92 3.20
C ARG A 450 -24.07 -2.93 2.11
N ARG A 451 -23.25 -2.53 1.13
CA ARG A 451 -22.72 -3.40 0.07
C ARG A 451 -21.63 -4.34 0.60
N LEU A 452 -20.57 -3.80 1.20
CA LEU A 452 -19.31 -4.49 1.39
C LEU A 452 -19.20 -5.28 2.70
N GLN A 453 -19.84 -4.85 3.81
CA GLN A 453 -19.53 -5.42 5.12
C GLN A 453 -19.85 -6.92 5.28
N HIS A 454 -20.57 -7.53 4.32
CA HIS A 454 -20.92 -8.95 4.35
C HIS A 454 -19.78 -9.89 3.92
N HIS A 455 -18.73 -9.35 3.28
CA HIS A 455 -17.57 -10.11 2.81
C HIS A 455 -16.68 -10.56 4.00
N PRO A 456 -16.43 -11.86 4.21
CA PRO A 456 -15.53 -12.35 5.26
C PRO A 456 -14.07 -11.88 5.05
N SER A 457 -13.64 -11.62 3.82
CA SER A 457 -12.31 -11.11 3.50
C SER A 457 -11.99 -9.75 4.15
N ILE A 458 -12.95 -8.84 4.32
CA ILE A 458 -12.66 -7.51 4.88
C ILE A 458 -12.24 -7.65 6.35
N ALA A 459 -11.09 -7.06 6.68
CA ALA A 459 -10.38 -7.21 7.94
C ALA A 459 -10.48 -5.97 8.85
N ILE A 460 -10.34 -4.79 8.25
CA ILE A 460 -10.22 -3.49 8.90
C ILE A 460 -10.74 -2.42 7.92
N TRP A 461 -11.33 -1.36 8.48
CA TRP A 461 -11.72 -0.16 7.74
C TRP A 461 -10.77 0.99 8.11
N ALA A 462 -10.23 1.70 7.12
CA ALA A 462 -9.43 2.92 7.34
C ALA A 462 -10.17 4.15 6.81
N GLY A 463 -10.14 5.26 7.55
CA GLY A 463 -10.84 6.49 7.18
C GLY A 463 -10.31 7.13 5.89
N ASN A 464 -9.00 7.02 5.62
CA ASN A 464 -8.32 7.59 4.46
C ASN A 464 -6.90 7.02 4.29
N ASN A 465 -6.24 7.40 3.19
CA ASN A 465 -4.79 7.32 3.02
C ASN A 465 -4.14 8.69 3.31
N GLU A 466 -3.28 8.74 4.32
CA GLU A 466 -2.35 9.84 4.66
C GLU A 466 -2.94 11.24 4.94
N ASN A 467 -4.26 11.44 4.84
CA ASN A 467 -4.86 12.78 4.93
C ASN A 467 -4.62 13.46 6.28
N GLU A 468 -4.38 12.68 7.33
CA GLU A 468 -4.01 13.19 8.65
C GLU A 468 -2.69 13.98 8.58
N GLY A 469 -1.74 13.55 7.75
CA GLY A 469 -0.49 14.28 7.49
C GLY A 469 -0.73 15.64 6.83
N PHE A 470 -1.73 15.73 5.94
CA PHE A 470 -2.05 16.94 5.20
C PHE A 470 -2.66 18.05 6.08
N VAL A 471 -3.23 17.70 7.25
CA VAL A 471 -3.73 18.68 8.24
C VAL A 471 -2.64 19.69 8.66
N ARG A 472 -1.37 19.26 8.68
CA ARG A 472 -0.22 20.07 9.13
C ARG A 472 0.44 20.89 8.01
N LEU A 473 -0.14 20.93 6.80
CA LEU A 473 0.45 21.62 5.63
C LEU A 473 -0.11 23.02 5.37
N GLY A 474 -1.20 23.43 6.05
CA GLY A 474 -1.69 24.81 6.04
C GLY A 474 -0.90 25.75 6.98
N ASN A 475 -1.23 27.05 6.97
CA ASN A 475 -0.80 27.97 8.03
C ASN A 475 -1.55 27.66 9.35
N LYS A 476 -1.08 28.16 10.50
CA LYS A 476 -1.64 27.77 11.83
C LYS A 476 -3.17 27.95 11.97
N ASN A 477 -3.79 28.94 11.32
CA ASN A 477 -5.25 29.09 11.35
C ASN A 477 -5.93 28.05 10.44
N GLU A 478 -5.37 27.80 9.26
CA GLU A 478 -5.79 26.74 8.36
C GLU A 478 -5.64 25.37 9.03
N THR A 479 -4.51 25.05 9.68
CA THR A 479 -4.27 23.80 10.42
C THR A 479 -5.36 23.49 11.45
N ALA A 480 -5.86 24.50 12.17
CA ALA A 480 -6.93 24.31 13.15
C ALA A 480 -8.28 23.99 12.46
N ILE A 481 -8.59 24.71 11.37
CA ILE A 481 -9.79 24.45 10.55
C ILE A 481 -9.68 23.07 9.87
N HIS A 482 -8.52 22.74 9.32
CA HIS A 482 -8.16 21.47 8.70
C HIS A 482 -8.21 20.29 9.70
N LYS A 483 -7.86 20.47 10.98
CA LYS A 483 -8.07 19.44 12.03
C LYS A 483 -9.57 19.27 12.32
N ALA A 484 -10.33 20.37 12.43
CA ALA A 484 -11.78 20.29 12.60
C ALA A 484 -12.45 19.60 11.41
N ASP A 485 -12.04 19.93 10.18
CA ASP A 485 -12.50 19.30 8.95
C ASP A 485 -12.20 17.80 8.91
N TYR A 486 -10.97 17.43 9.28
CA TYR A 486 -10.55 16.04 9.37
C TYR A 486 -11.40 15.26 10.39
N ILE A 487 -11.61 15.81 11.59
CA ILE A 487 -12.43 15.16 12.64
C ILE A 487 -13.88 15.05 12.19
N GLU A 488 -14.48 16.11 11.65
CA GLU A 488 -15.89 16.09 11.25
C GLU A 488 -16.14 15.07 10.13
N LEU A 489 -15.27 15.05 9.11
CA LEU A 489 -15.35 14.09 8.02
C LEU A 489 -15.08 12.66 8.49
N TYR A 490 -13.91 12.38 9.06
CA TYR A 490 -13.48 11.00 9.32
C TYR A 490 -14.08 10.40 10.60
N ILE A 491 -14.40 11.22 11.62
CA ILE A 491 -14.77 10.75 12.96
C ILE A 491 -16.25 11.00 13.27
N THR A 492 -16.78 12.22 13.08
CA THR A 492 -18.20 12.52 13.30
C THR A 492 -19.09 11.83 12.26
N HIS A 493 -18.65 11.79 11.01
CA HIS A 493 -19.39 11.21 9.89
C HIS A 493 -18.97 9.78 9.55
N ILE A 494 -17.78 9.58 8.97
CA ILE A 494 -17.37 8.28 8.38
C ILE A 494 -17.28 7.18 9.45
N ARG A 495 -16.52 7.37 10.53
CA ARG A 495 -16.37 6.37 11.61
C ARG A 495 -17.72 6.00 12.25
N ARG A 496 -18.57 7.00 12.51
CA ARG A 496 -19.93 6.79 13.05
C ARG A 496 -20.73 5.87 12.15
N LEU A 497 -20.80 6.16 10.85
CA LEU A 497 -21.56 5.36 9.89
C LEU A 497 -21.02 3.94 9.70
N ILE A 498 -19.70 3.77 9.78
CA ILE A 498 -19.07 2.45 9.77
C ILE A 498 -19.56 1.65 10.98
N LEU A 499 -19.51 2.22 12.19
CA LEU A 499 -19.96 1.55 13.42
C LEU A 499 -21.50 1.35 13.51
N ASP A 500 -22.31 2.23 12.92
CA ASP A 500 -23.77 2.07 12.78
C ASP A 500 -24.16 0.86 11.90
N HIS A 501 -23.23 0.40 11.06
CA HIS A 501 -23.41 -0.70 10.10
C HIS A 501 -22.61 -1.97 10.43
N ASP A 502 -21.44 -1.85 11.05
CA ASP A 502 -20.51 -2.93 11.37
C ASP A 502 -19.69 -2.60 12.62
N MET A 503 -20.01 -3.24 13.75
CA MET A 503 -19.21 -3.19 14.98
C MET A 503 -18.26 -4.40 15.11
N SER A 504 -18.19 -5.26 14.08
CA SER A 504 -17.45 -6.54 14.11
C SER A 504 -16.02 -6.46 13.56
N ARG A 505 -15.58 -5.26 13.18
CA ARG A 505 -14.25 -4.97 12.62
C ARG A 505 -13.70 -3.67 13.21
N THR A 506 -12.39 -3.58 13.32
CA THR A 506 -11.70 -2.36 13.76
C THR A 506 -11.81 -1.25 12.70
N PHE A 507 -11.89 -0.01 13.17
CA PHE A 507 -11.72 1.21 12.37
C PHE A 507 -10.45 1.94 12.82
N VAL A 508 -9.67 2.48 11.88
CA VAL A 508 -8.54 3.39 12.11
C VAL A 508 -8.74 4.71 11.38
N GLY A 509 -8.28 5.83 11.94
CA GLY A 509 -8.52 7.16 11.37
C GLY A 509 -7.88 7.35 9.99
N SER A 510 -6.67 6.82 9.82
CA SER A 510 -5.79 7.01 8.66
C SER A 510 -5.12 5.68 8.25
N SER A 511 -4.27 5.75 7.22
CA SER A 511 -3.16 4.85 6.93
C SER A 511 -2.02 5.77 6.44
N PRO A 512 -0.92 5.95 7.18
CA PRO A 512 -0.56 5.26 8.42
C PRO A 512 -1.45 5.70 9.59
N SER A 513 -1.56 4.84 10.60
CA SER A 513 -2.33 5.05 11.83
C SER A 513 -1.48 4.73 13.08
N ASN A 514 -1.76 5.40 14.20
CA ASN A 514 -1.25 4.97 15.52
C ASN A 514 -2.23 4.02 16.25
N GLY A 515 -3.38 3.70 15.64
CA GLY A 515 -4.37 2.78 16.18
C GLY A 515 -5.08 3.33 17.42
N ASP A 516 -5.22 2.53 18.48
CA ASP A 516 -5.93 2.93 19.71
C ASP A 516 -5.26 4.12 20.46
N GLU A 517 -4.03 4.51 20.10
CA GLU A 517 -3.39 5.73 20.61
C GLU A 517 -4.03 7.00 20.01
N GLU A 518 -4.53 6.97 18.76
CA GLU A 518 -5.23 8.11 18.12
C GLU A 518 -6.43 8.58 18.94
N VAL A 519 -7.08 7.65 19.65
CA VAL A 519 -8.23 7.92 20.53
C VAL A 519 -7.83 8.72 21.77
N GLN A 520 -6.55 8.67 22.16
CA GLN A 520 -5.94 9.46 23.22
C GLN A 520 -5.37 10.79 22.69
N GLU A 521 -4.99 10.85 21.42
CA GLU A 521 -4.47 12.03 20.70
C GLU A 521 -5.58 12.91 20.06
N ASP A 522 -6.85 12.63 20.35
CA ASP A 522 -8.02 13.31 19.75
C ASP A 522 -8.00 13.25 18.22
N TRP A 523 -7.86 12.02 17.69
CA TRP A 523 -8.02 11.58 16.30
C TRP A 523 -7.14 12.25 15.23
N VAL A 524 -6.20 13.10 15.64
CA VAL A 524 -5.10 13.60 14.81
C VAL A 524 -3.86 13.59 15.68
N SER A 525 -2.99 12.61 15.41
CA SER A 525 -1.82 12.24 16.20
C SER A 525 -0.85 13.41 16.46
N GLY A 526 -0.01 13.32 17.50
CA GLY A 526 1.23 14.10 17.57
C GLY A 526 2.24 13.60 16.54
N HIS A 527 2.49 12.29 16.55
CA HIS A 527 3.52 11.64 15.72
C HIS A 527 2.96 10.51 14.86
N LEU A 528 2.55 10.84 13.64
CA LEU A 528 2.12 9.86 12.64
C LEU A 528 3.20 8.79 12.40
N ALA A 529 2.75 7.54 12.24
CA ALA A 529 3.60 6.38 12.00
C ALA A 529 4.63 6.11 13.12
N ASP A 530 4.23 6.23 14.39
CA ASP A 530 5.10 5.83 15.50
C ASP A 530 5.31 4.31 15.49
N THR A 531 6.57 3.93 15.29
CA THR A 531 7.13 2.57 15.42
C THR A 531 6.69 1.73 16.64
N ARG A 532 6.18 2.36 17.70
CA ARG A 532 5.69 1.73 18.94
C ARG A 532 4.19 1.37 18.88
N TYR A 533 3.46 1.83 17.87
CA TYR A 533 2.01 1.72 17.74
C TYR A 533 1.60 1.33 16.30
N GLY A 534 0.29 1.21 16.05
CA GLY A 534 -0.37 1.03 14.75
C GLY A 534 0.43 0.47 13.57
N ASP A 535 0.52 1.25 12.50
CA ASP A 535 1.15 0.92 11.22
C ASP A 535 1.94 2.11 10.62
N VAL A 536 2.84 1.82 9.68
CA VAL A 536 3.85 2.78 9.21
C VAL A 536 4.03 2.75 7.68
N HIS A 537 4.13 3.94 7.09
CA HIS A 537 4.44 4.19 5.68
C HIS A 537 5.90 4.67 5.52
N TYR A 538 6.68 4.05 4.62
CA TYR A 538 8.09 4.40 4.38
C TYR A 538 8.43 4.53 2.87
N TYR A 539 8.58 5.76 2.39
CA TYR A 539 8.89 6.06 0.98
C TYR A 539 10.30 6.62 0.77
N THR A 540 10.76 6.64 -0.48
CA THR A 540 12.10 7.14 -0.83
C THR A 540 12.13 8.23 -1.93
N TYR A 541 11.91 9.51 -1.58
CA TYR A 541 11.74 10.64 -2.54
C TYR A 541 12.66 11.88 -2.31
N ASP A 542 13.48 12.22 -3.31
CA ASP A 542 14.60 13.20 -3.31
C ASP A 542 14.28 14.66 -2.83
N LYS A 543 15.29 15.34 -2.24
CA LYS A 543 15.34 16.81 -2.02
C LYS A 543 16.73 17.38 -2.46
N PRO A 544 16.85 18.68 -2.81
CA PRO A 544 17.81 19.12 -3.85
C PRO A 544 19.27 19.43 -3.44
N LEU A 545 20.12 19.44 -4.48
CA LEU A 545 21.59 19.36 -4.48
C LEU A 545 22.35 20.68 -4.23
N TRP A 546 22.35 21.27 -3.02
CA TRP A 546 23.24 22.44 -2.77
C TRP A 546 23.77 22.69 -1.34
N ASN A 547 23.21 22.11 -0.27
CA ASN A 547 23.63 22.47 1.11
C ASN A 547 24.76 21.58 1.67
N TRP A 548 26.00 22.06 1.59
CA TRP A 548 27.22 21.36 2.06
C TRP A 548 27.47 21.44 3.58
N ARG A 549 26.61 22.09 4.38
CA ARG A 549 26.87 22.37 5.81
C ARG A 549 26.61 21.21 6.78
N GLN A 550 26.16 20.03 6.31
CA GLN A 550 25.79 18.90 7.17
C GLN A 550 26.96 17.97 7.58
N TYR A 551 28.17 18.50 7.77
CA TYR A 551 29.36 17.71 8.18
C TYR A 551 30.07 18.31 9.41
N PRO A 552 30.48 17.50 10.42
CA PRO A 552 31.06 18.04 11.66
C PRO A 552 32.47 18.64 11.53
N SER A 553 32.58 19.93 11.81
CA SER A 553 33.75 20.64 12.37
C SER A 553 35.16 20.40 11.78
N GLY A 554 35.61 21.33 10.93
CA GLY A 554 37.02 21.55 10.56
C GLY A 554 37.30 23.05 10.37
N LYS A 555 38.54 23.53 10.60
CA LYS A 555 38.85 24.98 10.62
C LYS A 555 39.38 25.54 9.29
N PHE A 556 39.10 26.85 9.11
CA PHE A 556 39.80 27.87 8.31
C PHE A 556 39.49 28.12 6.82
N ALA A 557 39.52 29.44 6.53
CA ALA A 557 39.82 30.15 5.28
C ALA A 557 38.76 30.20 4.15
N LEU A 558 38.40 31.44 3.80
CA LEU A 558 37.62 31.84 2.63
C LEU A 558 38.55 32.20 1.46
N ILE A 559 38.20 31.80 0.23
CA ILE A 559 38.55 32.49 -1.02
C ILE A 559 37.30 32.42 -1.93
N PRO A 560 36.84 33.52 -2.55
CA PRO A 560 35.57 33.56 -3.28
C PRO A 560 35.67 33.02 -4.72
N ALA A 561 34.52 32.74 -5.31
CA ALA A 561 34.33 32.53 -6.76
C ALA A 561 33.29 33.54 -7.27
N ASP A 562 33.56 34.19 -8.41
CA ASP A 562 32.82 35.37 -8.84
C ASP A 562 31.43 35.09 -9.43
N ASN A 563 30.49 35.98 -9.10
CA ASN A 563 29.07 35.81 -9.39
C ASN A 563 28.65 36.27 -10.79
N LEU A 564 28.05 35.37 -11.56
CA LEU A 564 27.16 35.71 -12.68
C LEU A 564 25.68 35.47 -12.33
N GLN A 565 25.37 34.35 -11.66
CA GLN A 565 24.00 33.97 -11.30
C GLN A 565 23.33 34.97 -10.35
N GLU A 566 24.02 35.36 -9.26
CA GLU A 566 23.45 36.22 -8.21
C GLU A 566 23.07 37.63 -8.72
N ARG A 567 23.77 38.15 -9.74
CA ARG A 567 23.43 39.44 -10.37
C ARG A 567 22.08 39.39 -11.08
N ILE A 568 21.78 38.28 -11.76
CA ILE A 568 20.50 38.10 -12.46
C ILE A 568 19.35 38.00 -11.45
N THR A 569 19.54 37.24 -10.36
CA THR A 569 18.52 37.11 -9.30
C THR A 569 18.27 38.42 -8.56
N ARG A 570 19.32 39.19 -8.22
CA ARG A 570 19.16 40.46 -7.49
C ARG A 570 18.41 41.53 -8.31
N GLU A 571 18.69 41.68 -9.60
CA GLU A 571 17.93 42.63 -10.43
C GLU A 571 16.47 42.20 -10.62
N TYR A 572 16.19 40.90 -10.75
CA TYR A 572 14.82 40.38 -10.82
C TYR A 572 14.00 40.66 -9.55
N LEU A 573 14.58 40.40 -8.37
CA LEU A 573 13.92 40.66 -7.07
C LEU A 573 13.70 42.16 -6.82
N ARG A 574 14.64 43.03 -7.19
CA ARG A 574 14.48 44.49 -7.04
C ARG A 574 13.42 45.05 -7.99
N GLY A 575 13.32 44.49 -9.20
CA GLY A 575 12.24 44.83 -10.14
C GLY A 575 10.84 44.42 -9.64
N LEU A 576 10.74 43.28 -8.95
CA LEU A 576 9.50 42.86 -8.28
C LEU A 576 9.13 43.83 -7.13
N MET A 577 10.07 44.13 -6.24
CA MET A 577 9.87 45.05 -5.11
C MET A 577 9.32 46.42 -5.53
N GLN A 578 9.86 47.02 -6.60
CA GLN A 578 9.39 48.31 -7.13
C GLN A 578 7.95 48.30 -7.68
N SER A 579 7.28 47.14 -7.72
CA SER A 579 5.90 46.96 -8.22
C SER A 579 4.94 46.32 -7.21
N ALA A 580 5.41 46.02 -5.99
CA ALA A 580 4.62 45.34 -4.97
C ALA A 580 3.72 46.31 -4.18
N SER A 581 2.62 45.77 -3.65
CA SER A 581 1.79 46.39 -2.60
C SER A 581 1.98 45.64 -1.28
N ASP A 582 1.55 46.21 -0.15
CA ASP A 582 1.66 45.57 1.18
C ASP A 582 1.00 44.17 1.23
N ALA A 583 -0.07 43.95 0.44
CA ALA A 583 -0.70 42.64 0.30
C ALA A 583 0.23 41.60 -0.36
N ASN A 584 1.01 42.00 -1.37
CA ASN A 584 2.01 41.14 -2.01
C ASN A 584 3.18 40.83 -1.07
N MET A 585 3.53 41.77 -0.18
CA MET A 585 4.57 41.54 0.84
C MET A 585 4.19 40.42 1.82
N ASN A 586 2.91 40.23 2.12
CA ASN A 586 2.44 39.08 2.91
C ASN A 586 2.59 37.74 2.15
N MET A 587 2.44 37.70 0.82
CA MET A 587 2.72 36.47 0.05
C MET A 587 4.20 36.11 0.04
N MET A 588 5.12 37.09 0.02
CA MET A 588 6.55 36.83 0.10
C MET A 588 6.97 36.15 1.43
N ARG A 589 6.19 36.33 2.51
CA ARG A 589 6.40 35.64 3.80
C ARG A 589 6.22 34.12 3.74
N VAL A 590 5.59 33.59 2.68
CA VAL A 590 5.23 32.16 2.55
C VAL A 590 6.15 31.39 1.59
N TRP A 591 6.70 32.06 0.57
CA TRP A 591 7.47 31.38 -0.50
C TRP A 591 9.00 31.39 -0.32
N GLY A 592 9.55 32.17 0.63
CA GLY A 592 10.98 32.32 0.88
C GLY A 592 11.64 31.13 1.59
N GLY A 593 11.64 29.95 0.98
CA GLY A 593 12.20 28.69 1.53
C GLY A 593 13.74 28.62 1.65
N GLY A 594 14.43 29.75 1.81
CA GLY A 594 15.89 29.85 1.76
C GLY A 594 16.49 30.95 2.65
N VAL A 595 17.34 30.53 3.60
CA VAL A 595 18.02 31.37 4.63
C VAL A 595 18.98 32.44 4.05
N TYR A 596 19.12 32.53 2.73
CA TYR A 596 19.94 33.55 2.05
C TYR A 596 19.10 34.64 1.37
N GLU A 597 17.80 34.44 1.20
CA GLU A 597 16.91 35.43 0.58
C GLU A 597 16.33 36.39 1.63
N SER A 598 16.19 35.95 2.88
CA SER A 598 15.73 36.75 4.02
C SER A 598 16.50 38.05 4.21
N ASP A 599 17.83 38.00 4.16
CA ASP A 599 18.66 39.15 4.52
C ASP A 599 18.57 40.25 3.44
N TYR A 600 18.49 39.86 2.17
CA TYR A 600 18.25 40.80 1.07
C TYR A 600 16.79 41.28 1.03
N LEU A 601 15.83 40.45 1.45
CA LEU A 601 14.44 40.87 1.67
C LEU A 601 14.33 41.91 2.79
N TYR A 602 15.12 41.81 3.87
CA TYR A 602 15.20 42.84 4.90
C TYR A 602 15.88 44.13 4.40
N GLU A 603 17.00 44.04 3.68
CA GLU A 603 17.64 45.22 3.05
C GLU A 603 16.66 45.96 2.12
N LEU A 604 15.89 45.22 1.31
CA LEU A 604 14.87 45.78 0.41
C LEU A 604 13.62 46.28 1.15
N ALA A 605 13.17 45.60 2.21
CA ALA A 605 12.05 46.05 3.02
C ALA A 605 12.36 47.36 3.77
N ASP A 606 13.61 47.56 4.21
CA ASP A 606 14.08 48.82 4.80
C ASP A 606 14.35 49.90 3.72
N GLU A 607 14.81 49.51 2.51
CA GLU A 607 14.90 50.40 1.34
C GLU A 607 13.53 50.97 0.91
N PHE A 608 12.44 50.21 1.11
CA PHE A 608 11.07 50.60 0.75
C PHE A 608 10.13 50.94 1.93
N GLY A 609 10.53 50.70 3.18
CA GLY A 609 9.88 51.21 4.39
C GLY A 609 8.80 50.33 5.05
N HIS A 610 8.94 49.00 5.03
CA HIS A 610 7.98 48.06 5.64
C HIS A 610 8.47 47.46 6.97
N ASP A 611 7.68 47.58 8.04
CA ASP A 611 7.98 47.01 9.38
C ASP A 611 7.59 45.53 9.49
N VAL A 612 8.44 44.72 10.14
CA VAL A 612 8.31 43.25 10.23
C VAL A 612 8.78 42.74 11.59
N ARG A 613 7.91 41.99 12.28
CA ARG A 613 8.22 41.17 13.46
C ARG A 613 7.59 39.79 13.36
N LEU A 614 8.22 38.81 14.00
CA LEU A 614 7.77 37.41 14.04
C LEU A 614 7.62 36.96 15.51
N SER A 615 6.57 36.19 15.82
CA SER A 615 6.45 35.38 17.04
C SER A 615 5.67 34.10 16.75
N LEU A 616 5.78 33.11 17.63
CA LEU A 616 5.25 31.76 17.47
C LEU A 616 3.76 31.63 17.79
N TYR A 617 3.33 32.22 18.91
CA TYR A 617 1.95 32.23 19.41
C TYR A 617 1.73 33.48 20.27
N PRO A 618 0.50 34.03 20.40
CA PRO A 618 0.22 35.18 21.24
C PRO A 618 0.33 34.86 22.74
N THR A 619 0.68 35.89 23.52
CA THR A 619 0.85 35.83 24.99
C THR A 619 0.16 36.99 25.71
N ASP A 620 -0.76 37.68 25.05
CA ASP A 620 -1.48 38.78 25.67
C ASP A 620 -2.53 38.29 26.70
N PRO A 621 -2.90 39.13 27.69
CA PRO A 621 -3.77 38.70 28.79
C PRO A 621 -5.20 38.30 28.39
N ALA A 622 -5.70 38.73 27.21
CA ALA A 622 -7.02 38.32 26.76
C ALA A 622 -6.97 36.90 26.18
N PHE A 623 -5.95 36.60 25.38
CA PHE A 623 -5.70 35.25 24.85
C PHE A 623 -5.46 34.23 25.98
N LEU A 624 -4.56 34.57 26.93
CA LEU A 624 -4.26 33.73 28.09
C LEU A 624 -5.49 33.44 28.96
N ALA A 625 -6.40 34.41 29.15
CA ALA A 625 -7.63 34.20 29.92
C ALA A 625 -8.59 33.18 29.28
N THR A 626 -8.69 33.14 27.94
CA THR A 626 -9.45 32.10 27.22
C THR A 626 -8.79 30.73 27.34
N VAL A 627 -7.47 30.65 27.17
CA VAL A 627 -6.69 29.41 27.33
C VAL A 627 -6.86 28.85 28.75
N ASP A 628 -6.77 29.70 29.77
CA ASP A 628 -6.98 29.32 31.17
C ASP A 628 -8.36 28.67 31.39
N GLN A 629 -9.40 29.21 30.75
CA GLN A 629 -10.76 28.70 30.88
C GLN A 629 -10.98 27.38 30.13
N GLU A 630 -10.43 27.24 28.92
CA GLU A 630 -10.52 26.04 28.09
C GLU A 630 -9.80 24.85 28.74
N VAL A 631 -8.53 25.04 29.13
CA VAL A 631 -7.69 24.01 29.75
C VAL A 631 -8.31 23.51 31.05
N THR A 632 -8.77 24.42 31.91
CA THR A 632 -9.51 24.10 33.15
C THR A 632 -10.73 23.22 32.89
N GLN A 633 -11.49 23.51 31.83
CA GLN A 633 -12.73 22.80 31.54
C GLN A 633 -12.48 21.41 30.95
N GLN A 634 -11.45 21.24 30.11
CA GLN A 634 -11.07 19.93 29.59
C GLN A 634 -10.46 19.03 30.69
N LEU A 635 -9.61 19.58 31.57
CA LEU A 635 -9.08 18.87 32.73
C LEU A 635 -10.21 18.32 33.60
N CYS A 636 -11.15 19.17 34.01
CA CYS A 636 -12.31 18.75 34.82
C CYS A 636 -13.15 17.65 34.17
N ARG A 637 -13.24 17.63 32.83
CA ARG A 637 -13.98 16.60 32.06
C ARG A 637 -13.22 15.27 31.98
N LEU A 638 -11.88 15.32 31.84
CA LEU A 638 -11.07 14.21 31.38
C LEU A 638 -10.20 13.55 32.46
N GLN A 639 -9.80 14.28 33.51
CA GLN A 639 -8.92 13.81 34.60
C GLN A 639 -9.35 12.49 35.27
N HIS A 640 -10.63 12.11 35.17
CA HIS A 640 -11.18 10.88 35.75
C HIS A 640 -11.11 9.66 34.80
N HIS A 641 -10.74 9.83 33.53
CA HIS A 641 -10.65 8.73 32.58
C HIS A 641 -9.32 7.98 32.74
N PRO A 642 -9.31 6.64 32.88
CA PRO A 642 -8.09 5.87 33.16
C PRO A 642 -7.20 5.65 31.92
N SER A 643 -7.66 6.07 30.73
CA SER A 643 -6.94 5.98 29.46
C SER A 643 -6.23 7.29 29.07
N ILE A 644 -5.82 8.09 30.06
CA ILE A 644 -5.07 9.33 29.84
C ILE A 644 -3.83 9.22 30.71
N ALA A 645 -2.65 9.53 30.16
CA ALA A 645 -1.35 9.25 30.78
C ALA A 645 -0.49 10.49 31.03
N ILE A 646 -0.57 11.50 30.15
CA ILE A 646 0.31 12.67 30.14
C ILE A 646 -0.43 13.86 29.51
N TRP A 647 -0.03 15.09 29.85
CA TRP A 647 -0.52 16.33 29.25
C TRP A 647 0.65 17.09 28.60
N ALA A 648 0.68 17.19 27.27
CA ALA A 648 1.71 17.95 26.56
C ALA A 648 1.25 19.39 26.27
N GLY A 649 2.15 20.37 26.41
CA GLY A 649 1.84 21.79 26.21
C GLY A 649 1.65 22.18 24.73
N ASN A 650 2.44 21.60 23.82
CA ASN A 650 2.38 21.88 22.38
C ASN A 650 3.17 20.83 21.57
N ASN A 651 3.13 20.97 20.24
CA ASN A 651 3.93 20.22 19.28
C ASN A 651 4.94 21.16 18.58
N GLU A 652 6.19 20.71 18.44
CA GLU A 652 7.38 21.29 17.78
C GLU A 652 7.79 22.75 18.09
N ASN A 653 7.01 23.54 18.83
CA ASN A 653 7.31 24.95 19.08
C ASN A 653 8.72 25.17 19.67
N GLU A 654 9.16 24.30 20.57
CA GLU A 654 10.48 24.42 21.21
C GLU A 654 11.63 24.26 20.18
N GLY A 655 11.46 23.36 19.21
CA GLY A 655 12.36 23.21 18.06
C GLY A 655 12.40 24.46 17.18
N TYR A 656 11.27 25.15 17.05
CA TYR A 656 11.15 26.41 16.32
C TYR A 656 11.75 27.60 17.10
N VAL A 657 11.55 27.69 18.42
CA VAL A 657 12.20 28.70 19.29
C VAL A 657 13.73 28.66 19.09
N ARG A 658 14.32 27.45 19.01
CA ARG A 658 15.76 27.27 18.82
C ARG A 658 16.25 27.54 17.38
N SER A 659 15.39 27.49 16.37
CA SER A 659 15.78 27.66 14.95
C SER A 659 15.66 29.09 14.42
N GLY A 660 14.95 29.97 15.12
CA GLY A 660 14.80 31.39 14.78
C GLY A 660 16.10 32.23 14.91
N PRO A 661 16.10 33.49 14.43
CA PRO A 661 17.25 34.37 14.52
C PRO A 661 17.69 34.60 15.97
N LYS A 662 19.02 34.63 16.22
CA LYS A 662 19.59 34.84 17.57
C LYS A 662 19.13 36.11 18.28
N ASN A 663 18.64 37.09 17.50
CA ASN A 663 18.14 38.37 17.96
C ASN A 663 16.74 38.23 18.61
N GLU A 664 16.00 37.17 18.26
CA GLU A 664 14.58 36.97 18.57
C GLU A 664 14.33 35.74 19.46
N THR A 665 15.27 34.76 19.47
CA THR A 665 15.23 33.55 20.32
C THR A 665 14.84 33.82 21.77
N ALA A 666 15.27 34.94 22.34
CA ALA A 666 14.94 35.34 23.71
C ALA A 666 13.47 35.76 23.90
N ILE A 667 12.85 36.37 22.88
CA ILE A 667 11.43 36.73 22.88
C ILE A 667 10.59 35.46 22.68
N HIS A 668 10.95 34.61 21.71
CA HIS A 668 10.23 33.36 21.47
C HIS A 668 10.33 32.37 22.64
N LYS A 669 11.47 32.30 23.35
CA LYS A 669 11.59 31.53 24.60
C LYS A 669 10.73 32.12 25.73
N ALA A 670 10.65 33.45 25.84
CA ALA A 670 9.78 34.10 26.82
C ALA A 670 8.29 33.84 26.54
N ASP A 671 7.85 34.02 25.29
CA ASP A 671 6.46 33.78 24.87
C ASP A 671 6.06 32.31 25.09
N TYR A 672 6.94 31.38 24.71
CA TYR A 672 6.75 29.95 24.92
C TYR A 672 6.60 29.60 26.42
N ILE A 673 7.46 30.14 27.28
CA ILE A 673 7.39 29.89 28.73
C ILE A 673 6.08 30.46 29.30
N GLU A 674 5.69 31.68 28.95
CA GLU A 674 4.53 32.32 29.57
C GLU A 674 3.21 31.60 29.24
N LEU A 675 3.00 31.21 27.98
CA LEU A 675 1.82 30.47 27.55
C LEU A 675 1.82 29.03 28.11
N TYR A 676 2.87 28.26 27.82
CA TYR A 676 2.84 26.81 28.06
C TYR A 676 3.22 26.43 29.49
N ILE A 677 4.10 27.20 30.15
CA ILE A 677 4.72 26.83 31.43
C ILE A 677 4.19 27.67 32.60
N THR A 678 3.98 28.99 32.44
CA THR A 678 3.39 29.85 33.48
C THR A 678 1.87 29.64 33.59
N HIS A 679 1.17 29.52 32.46
CA HIS A 679 -0.28 29.39 32.40
C HIS A 679 -0.78 27.94 32.27
N ILE A 680 -0.61 27.30 31.11
CA ILE A 680 -1.21 26.00 30.81
C ILE A 680 -0.77 24.91 31.81
N ARG A 681 0.55 24.75 32.00
CA ARG A 681 1.10 23.81 32.99
C ARG A 681 0.61 24.06 34.42
N ARG A 682 0.46 25.33 34.83
CA ARG A 682 -0.01 25.67 36.18
C ARG A 682 -1.41 25.13 36.40
N LEU A 683 -2.33 25.34 35.47
CA LEU A 683 -3.71 24.84 35.61
C LEU A 683 -3.83 23.33 35.54
N ILE A 684 -2.99 22.68 34.72
CA ILE A 684 -2.88 21.22 34.68
C ILE A 684 -2.45 20.69 36.05
N LEU A 685 -1.49 21.33 36.72
CA LEU A 685 -1.07 20.95 38.08
C LEU A 685 -2.06 21.39 39.17
N ASP A 686 -2.79 22.50 39.01
CA ASP A 686 -3.82 22.95 39.97
C ASP A 686 -5.06 22.02 39.97
N HIS A 687 -5.23 21.14 38.97
CA HIS A 687 -6.40 20.26 38.81
C HIS A 687 -6.07 18.76 38.70
N ASP A 688 -5.04 18.36 37.95
CA ASP A 688 -4.62 16.96 37.77
C ASP A 688 -3.13 16.74 38.06
N MET A 689 -2.74 16.76 39.34
CA MET A 689 -1.41 16.34 39.79
C MET A 689 -1.14 14.82 39.64
N SER A 690 -2.05 14.03 39.06
CA SER A 690 -1.88 12.57 38.96
C SER A 690 -1.16 12.10 37.69
N ARG A 691 -0.95 13.02 36.73
CA ARG A 691 -0.32 12.76 35.43
C ARG A 691 0.77 13.80 35.15
N THR A 692 1.79 13.42 34.38
CA THR A 692 2.93 14.29 34.07
C THR A 692 2.52 15.39 33.06
N PHE A 693 3.21 16.53 33.11
CA PHE A 693 3.17 17.55 32.07
C PHE A 693 4.54 17.69 31.38
N VAL A 694 4.56 17.85 30.04
CA VAL A 694 5.78 18.12 29.24
C VAL A 694 5.62 19.35 28.33
N GLY A 695 6.72 20.04 28.03
CA GLY A 695 6.69 21.34 27.36
C GLY A 695 6.25 21.28 25.89
N SER A 696 6.90 20.43 25.09
CA SER A 696 6.73 20.34 23.64
C SER A 696 6.60 18.90 23.15
N SER A 697 6.77 18.68 21.84
CA SER A 697 7.09 17.37 21.24
C SER A 697 7.66 17.64 19.83
N PRO A 698 8.97 17.44 19.56
CA PRO A 698 9.90 16.69 20.37
C PRO A 698 10.28 17.38 21.67
N SER A 699 10.27 16.59 22.74
CA SER A 699 10.50 17.03 24.11
C SER A 699 11.40 16.04 24.83
N ASN A 700 12.53 16.53 25.34
CA ASN A 700 13.46 15.77 26.19
C ASN A 700 12.86 15.46 27.58
N GLY A 701 11.66 15.98 27.90
CA GLY A 701 10.89 15.67 29.10
C GLY A 701 11.46 16.35 30.35
N ASP A 702 11.62 15.60 31.45
CA ASP A 702 12.09 16.15 32.74
C ASP A 702 13.46 16.86 32.67
N GLU A 703 14.28 16.60 31.64
CA GLU A 703 15.56 17.29 31.43
C GLU A 703 15.36 18.77 31.05
N GLU A 704 14.28 19.13 30.34
CA GLU A 704 13.92 20.53 30.02
C GLU A 704 13.74 21.38 31.28
N VAL A 705 13.28 20.78 32.37
CA VAL A 705 13.08 21.46 33.67
C VAL A 705 14.42 21.94 34.25
N GLN A 706 15.53 21.35 33.84
CA GLN A 706 16.90 21.76 34.18
C GLN A 706 17.52 22.71 33.13
N GLU A 707 16.89 22.90 31.97
CA GLU A 707 17.32 23.79 30.87
C GLU A 707 16.41 25.04 30.70
N ASP A 708 15.67 25.42 31.74
CA ASP A 708 14.63 26.46 31.70
C ASP A 708 13.62 26.25 30.56
N TRP A 709 13.06 25.04 30.46
CA TRP A 709 11.94 24.65 29.59
C TRP A 709 12.13 24.78 28.07
N VAL A 710 13.35 25.06 27.59
CA VAL A 710 13.71 25.01 26.16
C VAL A 710 15.15 24.53 26.06
N SER A 711 15.34 23.28 25.61
CA SER A 711 16.60 22.55 25.60
C SER A 711 17.60 23.06 24.55
N GLY A 712 18.89 23.02 24.89
CA GLY A 712 19.97 23.19 23.91
C GLY A 712 20.00 22.07 22.87
N HIS A 713 19.49 20.87 23.20
CA HIS A 713 19.62 19.64 22.43
C HIS A 713 18.28 18.91 22.23
N LEU A 714 17.28 19.59 21.67
CA LEU A 714 16.05 18.96 21.18
C LEU A 714 16.30 17.75 20.26
N ALA A 715 15.43 16.74 20.40
CA ALA A 715 15.45 15.47 19.66
C ALA A 715 16.77 14.70 19.84
N ASP A 716 17.35 14.76 21.04
CA ASP A 716 18.50 13.93 21.40
C ASP A 716 18.03 12.47 21.57
N THR A 717 18.64 11.52 20.88
CA THR A 717 18.20 10.11 20.87
C THR A 717 18.33 9.39 22.22
N ARG A 718 18.70 10.10 23.30
CA ARG A 718 18.69 9.65 24.70
C ARG A 718 17.40 10.04 25.46
N TYR A 719 16.67 11.07 25.02
CA TYR A 719 15.52 11.65 25.71
C TYR A 719 14.46 12.11 24.70
N GLY A 720 13.18 11.76 24.89
CA GLY A 720 12.12 12.21 23.97
C GLY A 720 12.03 11.44 22.65
N ASP A 721 11.70 12.19 21.58
CA ASP A 721 11.24 11.72 20.26
C ASP A 721 11.91 12.46 19.08
N VAL A 722 11.89 11.88 17.86
CA VAL A 722 12.80 12.25 16.72
C VAL A 722 12.22 11.86 15.33
N HIS A 723 12.49 12.64 14.25
CA HIS A 723 12.12 12.35 12.83
C HIS A 723 13.32 12.37 11.84
N TYR A 724 13.25 11.76 10.63
CA TYR A 724 14.42 11.61 9.70
C TYR A 724 14.12 11.20 8.21
N TYR A 725 14.92 11.64 7.20
CA TYR A 725 14.80 11.34 5.73
C TYR A 725 16.12 11.42 4.91
N THR A 726 16.35 10.65 3.80
CA THR A 726 17.61 10.73 2.97
C THR A 726 17.58 10.14 1.52
N TYR A 727 18.20 10.78 0.50
CA TYR A 727 18.21 10.32 -0.93
C TYR A 727 19.46 10.65 -1.76
N ASP A 728 20.17 11.66 -1.30
CA ASP A 728 21.57 12.00 -1.55
C ASP A 728 22.56 10.93 -1.03
N LYS A 729 22.10 10.03 -0.16
CA LYS A 729 22.90 8.97 0.48
C LYS A 729 22.76 7.65 -0.30
N PRO A 730 23.74 6.73 -0.20
CA PRO A 730 23.70 5.52 -1.02
C PRO A 730 22.46 4.69 -0.69
N LEU A 731 21.70 4.29 -1.71
CA LEU A 731 20.64 3.28 -1.55
C LEU A 731 21.21 1.95 -1.03
N TRP A 732 22.53 1.71 -1.16
CA TRP A 732 23.22 0.56 -0.56
C TRP A 732 23.87 0.88 0.81
N ASN A 733 23.46 1.97 1.46
CA ASN A 733 23.79 2.27 2.85
C ASN A 733 22.57 2.05 3.76
N TRP A 734 22.49 0.85 4.29
CA TRP A 734 21.53 0.41 5.30
C TRP A 734 21.34 1.40 6.48
N ARG A 735 22.29 2.26 6.90
CA ARG A 735 22.23 3.06 8.16
C ARG A 735 21.05 4.03 8.34
N GLN A 736 20.08 4.12 7.44
CA GLN A 736 19.21 5.29 7.25
C GLN A 736 17.69 5.07 7.44
N TYR A 737 17.26 3.95 8.02
CA TYR A 737 15.86 3.48 7.98
C TYR A 737 15.22 3.00 9.35
N PRO A 738 13.96 3.38 9.69
CA PRO A 738 13.27 3.11 10.99
C PRO A 738 12.44 1.79 11.14
N SER A 739 12.27 1.25 12.36
CA SER A 739 11.70 -0.12 12.59
C SER A 739 10.41 -0.14 13.43
N GLY A 740 9.25 -0.57 12.85
CA GLY A 740 7.91 -0.46 13.46
C GLY A 740 7.06 -1.75 13.59
N LYS A 741 5.76 -1.59 13.95
CA LYS A 741 4.79 -2.66 14.27
C LYS A 741 4.12 -3.33 13.07
N PHE A 742 3.78 -2.57 12.03
CA PHE A 742 3.13 -3.10 10.83
C PHE A 742 3.51 -2.22 9.65
N ALA A 743 4.19 -2.77 8.64
CA ALA A 743 4.53 -2.01 7.44
C ALA A 743 3.37 -2.09 6.45
N SER A 744 2.64 -0.99 6.28
CA SER A 744 1.47 -0.87 5.39
C SER A 744 1.85 -0.35 4.00
N GLU A 745 2.90 0.47 3.89
CA GLU A 745 3.48 0.90 2.61
C GLU A 745 5.01 1.04 2.64
N TYR A 746 5.67 0.54 1.59
CA TYR A 746 7.10 0.77 1.30
C TYR A 746 7.48 0.38 -0.14
N GLY A 747 8.37 1.12 -0.81
CA GLY A 747 8.79 0.81 -2.19
C GLY A 747 9.80 1.76 -2.86
N TYR A 748 10.24 1.40 -4.07
CA TYR A 748 11.10 2.19 -4.99
C TYR A 748 10.65 2.01 -6.45
N ILE A 749 10.96 2.94 -7.36
CA ILE A 749 10.51 2.95 -8.78
C ILE A 749 11.38 2.14 -9.77
N SER A 750 10.76 1.60 -10.83
CA SER A 750 11.47 1.09 -12.02
C SER A 750 10.67 1.27 -13.32
N TYR A 751 11.37 1.17 -14.46
CA TYR A 751 10.72 1.11 -15.77
C TYR A 751 10.06 -0.27 -16.00
N PRO A 752 8.87 -0.34 -16.62
CA PRO A 752 8.28 -1.57 -17.09
C PRO A 752 9.01 -2.07 -18.35
N SER A 753 8.74 -3.31 -18.75
CA SER A 753 9.37 -3.96 -19.90
C SER A 753 9.13 -3.20 -21.22
N VAL A 754 10.07 -3.34 -22.15
CA VAL A 754 9.96 -2.78 -23.51
C VAL A 754 8.73 -3.33 -24.25
N GLU A 755 8.36 -4.59 -24.00
CA GLU A 755 7.11 -5.18 -24.50
C GLU A 755 5.88 -4.39 -24.06
N THR A 756 5.76 -4.09 -22.76
CA THR A 756 4.67 -3.29 -22.20
C THR A 756 4.67 -1.85 -22.75
N LEU A 757 5.84 -1.23 -22.94
CA LEU A 757 5.94 0.14 -23.47
C LEU A 757 5.63 0.21 -24.99
N LEU A 758 6.00 -0.80 -25.77
CA LEU A 758 5.69 -0.86 -27.21
C LEU A 758 4.19 -1.11 -27.51
N THR A 759 3.35 -1.32 -26.48
CA THR A 759 1.88 -1.27 -26.64
C THR A 759 1.34 0.15 -26.85
N VAL A 760 2.13 1.18 -26.50
CA VAL A 760 1.70 2.59 -26.44
C VAL A 760 2.71 3.61 -27.00
N LEU A 761 3.98 3.22 -27.18
CA LEU A 761 5.07 4.03 -27.72
C LEU A 761 5.74 3.34 -28.91
N ASN A 762 6.43 4.11 -29.75
CA ASN A 762 7.21 3.58 -30.88
C ASN A 762 8.63 3.21 -30.44
N GLU A 763 9.32 2.34 -31.18
CA GLU A 763 10.76 2.07 -30.93
C GLU A 763 11.63 3.34 -30.98
N THR A 764 11.22 4.35 -31.74
CA THR A 764 11.89 5.66 -31.83
C THR A 764 11.73 6.53 -30.59
N ASP A 765 10.72 6.27 -29.77
CA ASP A 765 10.51 6.96 -28.48
C ASP A 765 11.40 6.36 -27.39
N LEU A 766 11.69 5.06 -27.48
CA LEU A 766 12.46 4.26 -26.52
C LEU A 766 13.97 4.51 -26.66
N THR A 767 14.41 5.66 -26.15
CA THR A 767 15.75 6.23 -26.38
C THR A 767 16.47 6.61 -25.09
N PHE A 768 17.80 6.80 -25.18
CA PHE A 768 18.59 7.39 -24.10
C PHE A 768 19.70 8.33 -24.64
N PRO A 769 19.84 9.59 -24.15
CA PRO A 769 19.11 10.22 -23.01
C PRO A 769 17.59 10.22 -23.17
N ILE A 770 16.87 10.13 -22.05
CA ILE A 770 15.45 9.78 -22.02
C ILE A 770 14.62 10.77 -22.87
N GLY A 771 13.94 10.22 -23.87
CA GLY A 771 13.15 11.00 -24.83
C GLY A 771 11.88 11.60 -24.22
N ALA A 772 11.33 12.63 -24.90
CA ALA A 772 10.18 13.39 -24.42
C ALA A 772 8.95 12.53 -24.10
N ALA A 773 8.71 11.43 -24.83
CA ALA A 773 7.58 10.52 -24.61
C ALA A 773 7.73 9.61 -23.38
N LEU A 774 8.95 9.38 -22.91
CA LEU A 774 9.24 8.63 -21.68
C LEU A 774 9.27 9.56 -20.47
N GLU A 775 9.87 10.75 -20.59
CA GLU A 775 9.77 11.82 -19.58
C GLU A 775 8.33 12.36 -19.47
N HIS A 776 7.49 12.13 -20.49
CA HIS A 776 6.05 12.34 -20.41
C HIS A 776 5.39 11.39 -19.40
N ARG A 777 5.74 10.10 -19.44
CA ARG A 777 5.19 9.04 -18.57
C ARG A 777 5.88 8.93 -17.21
N GLN A 778 6.89 9.74 -16.95
CA GLN A 778 7.46 9.90 -15.62
C GLN A 778 6.63 10.91 -14.84
N HIS A 779 5.74 10.42 -13.98
CA HIS A 779 4.90 11.27 -13.15
C HIS A 779 5.53 11.53 -11.76
N HIS A 780 6.44 10.67 -11.29
CA HIS A 780 7.17 10.91 -10.05
C HIS A 780 8.18 12.08 -10.21
N PRO A 781 8.12 13.14 -9.39
CA PRO A 781 8.96 14.33 -9.54
C PRO A 781 10.46 14.02 -9.49
N GLY A 782 11.14 14.16 -10.64
CA GLY A 782 12.56 13.82 -10.77
C GLY A 782 12.88 12.32 -10.85
N GLY A 783 11.87 11.45 -10.97
CA GLY A 783 12.04 9.98 -10.97
C GLY A 783 13.03 9.47 -12.02
N THR A 784 13.00 10.03 -13.24
CA THR A 784 13.98 9.72 -14.30
C THR A 784 15.41 10.04 -13.85
N LYS A 785 15.63 11.21 -13.26
CA LYS A 785 16.95 11.60 -12.74
C LYS A 785 17.36 10.74 -11.55
N SER A 786 16.43 10.29 -10.72
CA SER A 786 16.69 9.40 -9.60
C SER A 786 17.11 8.00 -10.07
N ILE A 787 16.45 7.47 -11.11
CA ILE A 787 16.84 6.23 -11.80
C ILE A 787 18.20 6.41 -12.49
N GLU A 788 18.41 7.48 -13.28
CA GLU A 788 19.69 7.75 -13.97
C GLU A 788 20.86 7.95 -12.98
N LYS A 789 20.65 8.70 -11.89
CA LYS A 789 21.59 8.91 -10.77
C LYS A 789 21.96 7.57 -10.14
N ALA A 790 20.99 6.70 -9.88
CA ALA A 790 21.25 5.38 -9.33
C ALA A 790 21.95 4.44 -10.35
N ILE A 791 21.58 4.49 -11.64
CA ILE A 791 22.28 3.75 -12.71
C ILE A 791 23.74 4.21 -12.78
N ALA A 792 24.01 5.51 -12.93
CA ALA A 792 25.35 6.06 -12.97
C ALA A 792 26.13 5.90 -11.65
N THR A 793 25.44 5.67 -10.52
CA THR A 793 26.08 5.31 -9.25
C THR A 793 26.66 3.89 -9.31
N TYR A 794 25.91 2.90 -9.80
CA TYR A 794 26.31 1.48 -9.72
C TYR A 794 26.85 0.87 -11.02
N PHE A 795 26.37 1.30 -12.19
CA PHE A 795 26.66 0.73 -13.52
C PHE A 795 27.23 1.80 -14.47
N LYS A 796 27.83 1.38 -15.60
CA LYS A 796 28.07 2.32 -16.71
C LYS A 796 26.75 2.46 -17.47
N LEU A 797 26.55 3.61 -18.11
CA LEU A 797 25.41 3.82 -19.00
C LEU A 797 25.56 2.93 -20.25
N PRO A 798 24.51 2.23 -20.71
CA PRO A 798 24.64 1.27 -21.80
C PRO A 798 25.19 1.86 -23.10
N SER A 799 25.92 1.04 -23.85
CA SER A 799 26.73 1.46 -25.00
C SER A 799 26.08 1.26 -26.37
N LYS A 800 24.98 0.49 -26.44
CA LYS A 800 24.20 0.26 -27.67
C LYS A 800 23.49 1.55 -28.15
N GLY A 801 22.88 1.50 -29.34
CA GLY A 801 22.01 2.57 -29.86
C GLY A 801 20.53 2.19 -29.81
N GLY A 802 19.65 3.19 -29.99
CA GLY A 802 18.20 2.99 -30.16
C GLY A 802 17.51 2.22 -29.02
N VAL A 803 16.48 1.44 -29.39
CA VAL A 803 15.64 0.66 -28.47
C VAL A 803 16.44 -0.36 -27.65
N ASP A 804 17.51 -0.96 -28.19
CA ASP A 804 18.39 -1.87 -27.45
C ASP A 804 19.05 -1.17 -26.24
N ARG A 805 19.46 0.09 -26.42
CA ARG A 805 20.03 0.90 -25.33
C ARG A 805 19.02 1.15 -24.22
N PHE A 806 17.75 1.33 -24.58
CA PHE A 806 16.68 1.52 -23.61
C PHE A 806 16.24 0.20 -22.95
N ALA A 807 16.16 -0.90 -23.70
CA ALA A 807 15.92 -2.25 -23.16
C ALA A 807 16.98 -2.70 -22.13
N ASP A 808 18.19 -2.19 -22.29
CA ASP A 808 19.29 -2.35 -21.34
C ASP A 808 19.12 -1.47 -20.09
N LEU A 809 18.64 -0.23 -20.23
CA LEU A 809 18.32 0.66 -19.10
C LEU A 809 17.11 0.20 -18.28
N VAL A 810 16.07 -0.34 -18.93
CA VAL A 810 14.93 -0.96 -18.25
C VAL A 810 15.42 -2.06 -17.32
N TYR A 811 16.23 -2.99 -17.85
CA TYR A 811 16.87 -4.05 -17.10
C TYR A 811 17.72 -3.52 -15.93
N LEU A 812 18.59 -2.52 -16.16
CA LEU A 812 19.37 -1.91 -15.07
C LEU A 812 18.48 -1.24 -14.01
N SER A 813 17.38 -0.58 -14.40
CA SER A 813 16.46 0.08 -13.46
C SER A 813 15.75 -0.93 -12.56
N GLN A 814 15.31 -2.08 -13.10
CA GLN A 814 14.71 -3.16 -12.31
C GLN A 814 15.76 -3.82 -11.38
N VAL A 815 17.01 -3.97 -11.84
CA VAL A 815 18.15 -4.43 -11.01
C VAL A 815 18.51 -3.44 -9.88
N ILE A 816 18.21 -2.14 -10.05
CA ILE A 816 18.48 -1.11 -9.03
C ILE A 816 17.34 -0.96 -8.03
N GLN A 817 16.08 -0.95 -8.49
CA GLN A 817 14.90 -1.07 -7.63
C GLN A 817 15.04 -2.27 -6.69
N ALA A 818 15.45 -3.41 -7.26
CA ALA A 818 15.89 -4.58 -6.52
C ALA A 818 16.97 -4.23 -5.48
N MET A 819 18.16 -3.78 -5.91
CA MET A 819 19.31 -3.62 -5.02
C MET A 819 19.19 -2.47 -4.01
N ALA A 820 18.24 -1.55 -4.16
CA ALA A 820 17.88 -0.53 -3.17
C ALA A 820 17.07 -1.13 -2.02
N MET A 821 15.92 -1.72 -2.33
CA MET A 821 15.02 -2.36 -1.35
C MET A 821 15.72 -3.49 -0.57
N LYS A 822 16.63 -4.21 -1.23
CA LYS A 822 17.64 -5.10 -0.60
C LYS A 822 18.21 -4.50 0.70
N VAL A 823 18.73 -3.27 0.62
CA VAL A 823 19.57 -2.70 1.67
C VAL A 823 18.77 -1.90 2.69
N GLU A 824 17.66 -1.31 2.26
CA GLU A 824 16.56 -0.87 3.12
C GLU A 824 16.24 -1.95 4.17
N THR A 825 15.84 -3.11 3.66
CA THR A 825 15.55 -4.31 4.41
C THR A 825 16.74 -4.85 5.23
N GLU A 826 17.99 -4.69 4.76
CA GLU A 826 19.18 -5.12 5.53
C GLU A 826 19.34 -4.38 6.88
N PHE A 827 18.71 -3.22 7.10
CA PHE A 827 18.84 -2.44 8.33
C PHE A 827 17.82 -2.77 9.40
N TYR A 828 16.53 -2.73 9.02
CA TYR A 828 15.42 -3.06 9.90
C TYR A 828 15.66 -4.41 10.59
N ARG A 829 16.30 -5.33 9.87
CA ARG A 829 16.71 -6.66 10.30
C ARG A 829 17.95 -6.77 11.19
N ARG A 830 18.72 -5.70 11.43
CA ARG A 830 19.98 -5.76 12.21
C ARG A 830 20.19 -4.71 13.32
N ASN A 831 19.23 -3.83 13.57
CA ASN A 831 19.09 -3.25 14.90
C ASN A 831 18.14 -4.13 15.71
N ARG A 832 18.37 -4.57 16.96
CA ARG A 832 19.37 -4.28 18.02
C ARG A 832 20.84 -4.09 17.58
N ALA A 833 21.24 -2.82 17.47
CA ALA A 833 22.60 -2.29 17.33
C ALA A 833 23.62 -3.08 16.46
N ILE A 834 23.74 -2.70 15.17
CA ILE A 834 25.01 -2.33 14.46
C ILE A 834 26.22 -3.33 14.58
N ASP A 835 26.91 -3.85 13.54
CA ASP A 835 26.94 -3.76 12.06
C ASP A 835 28.15 -4.61 11.52
N PRO A 836 28.39 -4.92 10.22
CA PRO A 836 27.56 -5.21 9.03
C PRO A 836 27.61 -6.75 8.70
N LYS A 837 27.36 -7.39 7.53
CA LYS A 837 27.05 -7.18 6.07
C LYS A 837 26.20 -8.39 5.58
N THR A 838 25.60 -8.56 4.38
CA THR A 838 24.96 -7.77 3.29
C THR A 838 24.19 -8.80 2.38
N VAL A 839 23.67 -8.40 1.21
CA VAL A 839 23.44 -9.15 -0.07
C VAL A 839 21.98 -9.35 -0.50
N ILE A 840 21.25 -10.28 0.10
CA ILE A 840 19.91 -9.95 0.64
C ILE A 840 18.93 -9.22 -0.34
N GLN A 841 18.47 -9.77 -1.50
CA GLN A 841 17.36 -9.14 -2.29
C GLN A 841 16.06 -9.95 -2.41
N ALA A 842 16.01 -11.09 -3.13
CA ALA A 842 15.01 -12.12 -2.81
C ALA A 842 15.11 -12.44 -1.31
N MET A 843 16.35 -12.56 -0.86
CA MET A 843 16.82 -12.72 0.52
C MET A 843 16.66 -11.45 1.40
N ALA A 844 16.23 -10.29 0.89
CA ALA A 844 15.69 -9.20 1.70
C ALA A 844 14.31 -9.57 2.11
N MET A 845 13.34 -9.42 1.21
CA MET A 845 11.93 -9.60 1.49
C MET A 845 11.65 -11.01 2.07
N LYS A 846 12.42 -12.03 1.69
CA LYS A 846 12.47 -13.37 2.33
C LYS A 846 12.95 -13.32 3.77
N VAL A 847 14.17 -12.86 4.03
CA VAL A 847 14.69 -12.87 5.40
C VAL A 847 14.14 -11.69 6.23
N GLU A 848 13.28 -10.86 5.65
CA GLU A 848 12.47 -9.80 6.27
C GLU A 848 11.10 -10.27 6.69
N THR A 849 10.34 -10.87 5.76
CA THR A 849 9.12 -11.61 6.08
C THR A 849 9.44 -12.66 7.14
N GLU A 850 10.53 -13.41 6.98
CA GLU A 850 11.02 -14.32 8.01
C GLU A 850 11.54 -13.61 9.27
N PHE A 851 12.09 -12.40 9.19
CA PHE A 851 12.52 -11.64 10.38
C PHE A 851 11.31 -11.17 11.17
N TYR A 852 10.37 -10.45 10.58
CA TYR A 852 9.11 -10.05 11.21
C TYR A 852 8.36 -11.27 11.80
N ARG A 853 8.25 -12.37 11.04
CA ARG A 853 7.63 -13.63 11.52
C ARG A 853 8.40 -14.33 12.65
N ARG A 854 9.70 -14.08 12.82
CA ARG A 854 10.51 -14.48 13.99
C ARG A 854 10.43 -13.45 15.12
N ASN A 855 10.23 -12.17 14.80
CA ASN A 855 10.23 -11.02 15.70
C ASN A 855 8.90 -10.84 16.45
N ARG A 856 8.13 -11.94 16.63
CA ARG A 856 6.94 -12.04 17.50
C ARG A 856 7.28 -11.89 19.00
N ALA A 857 8.57 -11.73 19.33
CA ALA A 857 9.05 -11.43 20.67
C ALA A 857 9.25 -9.92 20.82
N ILE A 858 8.51 -9.32 21.75
CA ILE A 858 8.71 -7.95 22.24
C ILE A 858 10.13 -7.80 22.81
N ASP A 859 10.80 -6.68 22.55
CA ASP A 859 11.96 -6.26 23.34
C ASP A 859 11.50 -5.63 24.67
N PRO A 860 11.72 -6.28 25.83
CA PRO A 860 11.22 -5.77 27.11
C PRO A 860 11.92 -4.51 27.60
N LYS A 861 12.94 -4.01 26.90
CA LYS A 861 13.63 -2.74 27.21
C LYS A 861 13.14 -1.56 26.40
N THR A 862 12.67 -1.78 25.17
CA THR A 862 12.31 -0.70 24.22
C THR A 862 10.86 -0.75 23.76
N GLY A 863 10.15 -1.87 23.95
CA GLY A 863 8.78 -2.07 23.47
C GLY A 863 8.69 -2.38 21.97
N ASN A 864 9.80 -2.25 21.24
CA ASN A 864 9.84 -2.47 19.80
C ASN A 864 9.88 -3.96 19.45
N GLY A 865 9.53 -4.27 18.20
CA GLY A 865 9.21 -5.63 17.76
C GLY A 865 7.74 -5.99 17.98
N ASN A 866 7.44 -7.30 17.87
CA ASN A 866 6.12 -7.83 17.54
C ASN A 866 5.58 -7.30 16.20
N THR A 867 6.44 -7.24 15.18
CA THR A 867 6.02 -6.86 13.83
C THR A 867 5.18 -7.97 13.21
N MET A 868 3.93 -7.70 12.83
CA MET A 868 2.94 -8.75 12.51
C MET A 868 2.29 -8.64 11.11
N GLY A 869 2.74 -7.70 10.29
CA GLY A 869 2.43 -7.66 8.87
C GLY A 869 3.42 -6.86 8.04
N ALA A 870 3.43 -7.15 6.73
CA ALA A 870 4.16 -6.40 5.71
C ALA A 870 3.37 -6.38 4.38
N LEU A 871 3.03 -5.17 3.93
CA LEU A 871 2.36 -4.86 2.68
C LEU A 871 3.25 -3.88 1.89
N TYR A 872 3.78 -4.30 0.75
CA TYR A 872 4.62 -3.40 -0.06
C TYR A 872 3.79 -2.50 -0.99
N TRP A 873 4.36 -1.35 -1.36
CA TRP A 873 3.85 -0.45 -2.38
C TRP A 873 4.59 -0.75 -3.70
N GLN A 874 3.94 -1.21 -4.78
CA GLN A 874 2.52 -1.55 -4.98
C GLN A 874 2.39 -2.87 -5.78
N LEU A 875 1.20 -3.47 -5.86
CA LEU A 875 1.03 -4.72 -6.62
C LEU A 875 1.07 -4.49 -8.14
N ASN A 876 0.18 -3.63 -8.66
CA ASN A 876 -0.15 -3.55 -10.08
C ASN A 876 -0.02 -2.12 -10.66
N ASP A 877 0.08 -2.04 -11.99
CA ASP A 877 0.09 -0.79 -12.76
C ASP A 877 -1.30 -0.48 -13.38
N ILE A 878 -1.65 0.80 -13.45
CA ILE A 878 -2.87 1.31 -14.12
C ILE A 878 -2.68 1.55 -15.64
N TRP A 879 -1.43 1.75 -16.07
CA TRP A 879 -1.03 2.03 -17.45
C TRP A 879 0.44 1.64 -17.68
N PRO A 880 0.93 1.58 -18.93
CA PRO A 880 2.37 1.48 -19.21
C PRO A 880 3.10 2.78 -18.82
N GLY A 881 3.68 2.81 -17.62
CA GLY A 881 4.41 3.94 -17.03
C GLY A 881 5.46 3.50 -16.00
N THR A 882 6.24 4.45 -15.47
CA THR A 882 7.34 4.16 -14.52
C THR A 882 6.82 4.17 -13.08
N THR A 883 6.96 3.06 -12.35
CA THR A 883 6.19 2.84 -11.10
C THR A 883 6.88 1.94 -10.07
N TRP A 884 6.27 1.81 -8.90
CA TRP A 884 6.61 0.88 -7.82
C TRP A 884 6.07 -0.54 -8.03
N ALA A 885 5.26 -0.80 -9.05
CA ALA A 885 4.50 -2.05 -9.16
C ALA A 885 5.37 -3.30 -9.36
N SER A 886 4.94 -4.45 -8.81
CA SER A 886 5.55 -5.76 -9.08
C SER A 886 4.99 -6.46 -10.32
N ILE A 887 3.78 -6.08 -10.75
CA ILE A 887 3.07 -6.60 -11.92
C ILE A 887 2.77 -5.44 -12.87
N GLU A 888 3.27 -5.53 -14.10
CA GLU A 888 3.08 -4.56 -15.18
C GLU A 888 1.63 -4.55 -15.70
N TYR A 889 1.22 -3.44 -16.32
CA TYR A 889 -0.09 -3.34 -17.00
C TYR A 889 -0.24 -4.43 -18.05
N GLY A 890 -1.37 -5.14 -18.05
CA GLY A 890 -1.56 -6.38 -18.83
C GLY A 890 -1.11 -7.66 -18.11
N GLY A 891 -0.51 -7.55 -16.92
CA GLY A 891 -0.26 -8.66 -16.01
C GLY A 891 1.03 -9.45 -16.24
N LYS A 892 2.08 -8.81 -16.79
CA LYS A 892 3.45 -9.38 -16.86
C LYS A 892 4.14 -9.18 -15.50
N TRP A 893 4.85 -10.19 -14.99
CA TRP A 893 5.56 -10.08 -13.71
C TRP A 893 6.91 -9.37 -13.90
N LYS A 894 7.18 -8.29 -13.16
CA LYS A 894 8.55 -7.81 -12.93
C LYS A 894 9.28 -8.81 -12.01
N ILE A 895 10.62 -8.76 -11.96
CA ILE A 895 11.46 -9.66 -11.14
C ILE A 895 11.00 -9.71 -9.66
N LEU A 896 10.46 -8.60 -9.15
CA LEU A 896 9.90 -8.44 -7.81
C LEU A 896 8.83 -9.49 -7.45
N GLN A 897 7.92 -9.84 -8.37
CA GLN A 897 6.81 -10.76 -8.06
C GLN A 897 7.26 -12.23 -7.98
N SER A 898 8.28 -12.64 -8.76
CA SER A 898 8.91 -13.96 -8.62
C SER A 898 9.55 -14.12 -7.24
N TYR A 899 10.05 -13.03 -6.65
CA TYR A 899 10.64 -13.04 -5.31
C TYR A 899 9.55 -13.15 -4.22
N ALA A 900 8.39 -12.50 -4.38
CA ALA A 900 7.24 -12.61 -3.44
C ALA A 900 6.86 -14.05 -3.10
N LYS A 901 6.81 -14.91 -4.12
CA LYS A 901 6.53 -16.34 -4.01
C LYS A 901 7.51 -17.12 -3.13
N GLN A 902 8.75 -16.64 -2.99
CA GLN A 902 9.78 -17.27 -2.16
C GLN A 902 9.70 -16.80 -0.69
N PHE A 903 9.17 -15.60 -0.42
CA PHE A 903 9.21 -15.00 0.91
C PHE A 903 8.01 -15.27 1.81
N PHE A 904 6.80 -15.34 1.26
CA PHE A 904 5.58 -15.53 2.05
C PHE A 904 5.27 -17.00 2.44
N GLN A 905 6.22 -17.93 2.29
CA GLN A 905 6.08 -19.39 2.54
C GLN A 905 5.74 -19.76 4.00
N ASN A 906 4.82 -20.72 4.20
CA ASN A 906 4.16 -20.96 5.51
C ASN A 906 5.01 -21.63 6.62
N GLN A 907 5.95 -22.52 6.30
CA GLN A 907 6.87 -23.13 7.29
C GLN A 907 8.32 -22.77 7.02
N LEU A 908 9.13 -22.68 8.08
CA LEU A 908 10.54 -22.32 8.00
C LEU A 908 11.36 -22.85 9.17
N LEU A 909 12.62 -23.22 8.91
CA LEU A 909 13.53 -23.84 9.88
C LEU A 909 14.70 -22.92 10.24
N THR A 910 15.01 -22.81 11.54
CA THR A 910 15.95 -21.81 12.07
C THR A 910 16.80 -22.38 13.23
N ALA A 911 18.02 -22.83 12.94
CA ALA A 911 18.94 -23.37 13.95
C ALA A 911 19.94 -22.31 14.48
N TYR A 912 20.29 -22.39 15.77
CA TYR A 912 21.11 -21.43 16.52
C TYR A 912 21.67 -22.07 17.80
N GLU A 913 22.67 -21.45 18.44
CA GLU A 913 23.19 -21.89 19.75
C GLU A 913 22.59 -21.04 20.89
N ASP A 914 22.29 -21.66 22.02
CA ASP A 914 21.91 -20.98 23.27
C ASP A 914 23.11 -20.82 24.22
N THR A 915 22.99 -19.86 25.12
CA THR A 915 23.93 -19.34 26.14
C THR A 915 24.62 -20.36 27.06
N ASN A 916 24.34 -21.66 26.93
CA ASN A 916 24.98 -22.77 27.66
C ASN A 916 25.31 -23.94 26.72
N GLU A 917 26.17 -23.71 25.72
CA GLU A 917 26.81 -24.78 24.92
C GLU A 917 25.84 -25.79 24.28
N THR A 918 24.66 -25.31 23.86
CA THR A 918 23.51 -26.15 23.50
C THR A 918 22.91 -25.71 22.16
N LEU A 919 22.86 -26.64 21.19
CA LEU A 919 22.29 -26.42 19.87
C LEU A 919 20.77 -26.47 19.97
N LYS A 920 20.12 -25.37 19.57
CA LYS A 920 18.68 -25.24 19.41
C LYS A 920 18.27 -25.19 17.94
N VAL A 921 17.14 -25.81 17.63
CA VAL A 921 16.48 -25.70 16.34
C VAL A 921 15.08 -25.17 16.57
N ASP A 922 14.86 -23.91 16.23
CA ASP A 922 13.51 -23.36 16.18
C ASP A 922 12.84 -23.70 14.84
N LEU A 923 11.53 -23.91 14.91
CA LEU A 923 10.65 -24.05 13.76
C LEU A 923 9.65 -22.88 13.76
N VAL A 924 9.63 -22.11 12.69
CA VAL A 924 8.65 -21.06 12.42
C VAL A 924 7.47 -21.67 11.66
N ARG A 925 6.27 -21.54 12.22
CA ARG A 925 5.00 -21.96 11.61
C ARG A 925 4.03 -20.80 11.54
N ASP A 926 3.50 -20.53 10.35
CA ASP A 926 2.26 -19.76 10.18
C ASP A 926 1.03 -20.69 10.22
N ASP A 927 1.20 -22.00 9.98
CA ASP A 927 0.09 -22.96 10.00
C ASP A 927 -0.43 -23.23 11.42
N MET A 928 -1.75 -23.36 11.53
CA MET A 928 -2.48 -23.48 12.81
C MET A 928 -2.64 -24.91 13.30
N GLU A 929 -2.15 -25.90 12.55
CA GLU A 929 -2.31 -27.32 12.92
C GLU A 929 -1.63 -27.63 14.26
N GLY A 930 -2.10 -28.65 15.00
CA GLY A 930 -1.63 -28.93 16.36
C GLY A 930 -0.21 -29.51 16.43
N GLU A 931 -0.06 -30.57 17.23
CA GLU A 931 1.20 -31.29 17.33
C GLU A 931 1.60 -31.87 15.97
N LYS A 932 2.70 -31.37 15.40
CA LYS A 932 3.35 -31.96 14.23
C LYS A 932 4.70 -32.52 14.60
N VAL A 933 4.92 -33.77 14.19
CA VAL A 933 6.17 -34.49 14.40
C VAL A 933 6.87 -34.61 13.05
N TYR A 934 7.83 -33.71 12.81
CA TYR A 934 8.61 -33.68 11.58
C TYR A 934 9.82 -34.61 11.69
N ASP A 935 10.19 -35.29 10.62
CA ASP A 935 11.51 -35.92 10.53
C ASP A 935 12.57 -34.84 10.36
N LEU A 936 13.31 -34.59 11.43
CA LEU A 936 14.48 -33.73 11.43
C LEU A 936 15.71 -34.60 11.18
N TYR A 937 16.27 -34.46 9.98
CA TYR A 937 17.59 -34.97 9.70
C TYR A 937 18.63 -34.04 10.33
N VAL A 938 19.32 -34.52 11.35
CA VAL A 938 20.46 -33.84 11.97
C VAL A 938 21.74 -34.57 11.61
N GLY A 939 22.36 -34.17 10.50
CA GLY A 939 23.62 -34.71 10.03
C GLY A 939 24.79 -33.91 10.58
N VAL A 940 25.72 -34.57 11.26
CA VAL A 940 27.02 -34.03 11.67
C VAL A 940 28.02 -34.35 10.55
N TYR A 941 28.62 -33.35 9.92
CA TYR A 941 29.56 -33.53 8.80
C TYR A 941 30.94 -32.99 9.17
N ASN A 942 32.00 -33.77 8.91
CA ASN A 942 33.36 -33.24 8.88
C ASN A 942 33.55 -32.41 7.61
N TRP A 943 34.25 -31.27 7.71
CA TRP A 943 34.47 -30.31 6.63
C TRP A 943 35.06 -30.89 5.33
N SER A 944 35.75 -32.03 5.42
CA SER A 944 36.33 -32.73 4.25
C SER A 944 35.35 -33.66 3.50
N SER A 945 34.10 -33.80 3.95
CA SER A 945 33.17 -34.81 3.47
C SER A 945 31.77 -34.27 3.16
N THR A 946 31.26 -34.58 1.95
CA THR A 946 29.87 -34.36 1.55
C THR A 946 28.90 -35.42 2.11
N LYS A 947 29.42 -36.43 2.82
CA LYS A 947 28.65 -37.40 3.62
C LYS A 947 28.82 -37.11 5.11
N ALA A 948 27.76 -37.28 5.88
CA ALA A 948 27.81 -37.08 7.32
C ALA A 948 28.73 -38.13 7.99
N VAL A 949 29.43 -37.71 9.03
CA VAL A 949 30.25 -38.58 9.90
C VAL A 949 29.46 -39.10 11.10
N SER A 950 28.34 -38.45 11.44
CA SER A 950 27.31 -38.99 12.33
C SER A 950 25.94 -38.51 11.85
N GLU A 951 24.94 -39.38 11.86
CA GLU A 951 23.57 -39.04 11.44
C GLU A 951 22.60 -39.30 12.58
N MET A 952 21.83 -38.28 12.94
CA MET A 952 20.79 -38.37 13.96
C MET A 952 19.45 -38.00 13.33
N TYR A 953 18.55 -38.97 13.26
CA TYR A 953 17.19 -38.78 12.81
C TYR A 953 16.31 -38.51 14.03
N ALA A 954 15.93 -37.25 14.22
CA ALA A 954 15.15 -36.81 15.36
C ALA A 954 13.70 -36.52 14.95
N LYS A 955 12.75 -37.02 15.74
CA LYS A 955 11.34 -36.68 15.59
C LYS A 955 11.07 -35.33 16.25
N CYS A 956 11.11 -34.26 15.46
CA CYS A 956 10.91 -32.89 15.92
C CYS A 956 9.44 -32.59 16.16
N LYS A 957 9.08 -32.57 17.45
CA LYS A 957 7.74 -32.27 17.95
C LYS A 957 7.56 -30.75 18.08
N SER A 958 6.83 -30.16 17.15
CA SER A 958 6.25 -28.82 17.31
C SER A 958 4.91 -28.99 18.00
N GLU A 959 4.83 -28.65 19.28
CA GLU A 959 3.65 -28.94 20.13
C GLU A 959 2.37 -28.20 19.69
N LYS A 960 2.52 -27.07 19.00
CA LYS A 960 1.41 -26.26 18.46
C LYS A 960 1.83 -25.53 17.18
N GLY A 961 0.84 -25.21 16.36
CA GLY A 961 0.96 -24.26 15.26
C GLY A 961 1.08 -22.81 15.72
N PHE A 962 1.17 -21.90 14.75
CA PHE A 962 1.43 -20.47 14.95
C PHE A 962 2.55 -20.16 15.95
N SER A 963 3.65 -20.91 15.84
CA SER A 963 4.75 -20.89 16.80
C SER A 963 6.06 -20.48 16.16
N VAL A 964 6.93 -19.86 16.97
CA VAL A 964 8.36 -20.10 16.90
C VAL A 964 8.70 -20.95 18.12
N ALA A 965 9.21 -22.16 17.93
CA ALA A 965 9.42 -23.11 19.02
C ALA A 965 10.65 -23.98 18.80
N THR A 966 11.46 -24.17 19.84
CA THR A 966 12.64 -25.03 19.83
C THR A 966 12.23 -26.51 19.75
N VAL A 967 12.18 -27.06 18.54
CA VAL A 967 11.79 -28.46 18.27
C VAL A 967 12.93 -29.46 18.48
N TRP A 968 14.17 -29.00 18.54
CA TRP A 968 15.34 -29.82 18.86
C TRP A 968 16.29 -29.07 19.79
N THR A 969 16.81 -29.76 20.80
CA THR A 969 17.79 -29.24 21.75
C THR A 969 18.78 -30.35 22.07
N GLN A 970 20.08 -30.10 21.94
CA GLN A 970 21.11 -31.09 22.27
C GLN A 970 22.39 -30.41 22.75
N HIS A 971 22.96 -30.91 23.85
CA HIS A 971 24.25 -30.48 24.37
C HIS A 971 25.35 -30.82 23.36
N ILE A 972 26.15 -29.81 23.01
CA ILE A 972 27.01 -29.85 21.82
C ILE A 972 28.22 -30.80 21.97
N PRO A 973 28.94 -30.85 23.09
CA PRO A 973 30.02 -31.83 23.30
C PRO A 973 29.61 -33.29 23.06
N ASP A 974 28.37 -33.66 23.40
CA ASP A 974 27.86 -35.04 23.26
C ASP A 974 27.70 -35.46 21.79
N LEU A 975 27.31 -34.50 20.93
CA LEU A 975 27.19 -34.71 19.48
C LEU A 975 28.54 -35.02 18.85
N LEU A 976 29.56 -34.27 19.27
CA LEU A 976 30.92 -34.33 18.75
C LEU A 976 31.64 -35.59 19.24
N SER A 977 31.44 -35.96 20.50
CA SER A 977 31.89 -37.24 21.06
C SER A 977 31.33 -38.43 20.27
N LYS A 978 30.03 -38.42 19.95
CA LYS A 978 29.41 -39.45 19.07
C LYS A 978 29.93 -39.41 17.63
N ALA A 979 30.23 -38.23 17.11
CA ALA A 979 30.71 -38.02 15.75
C ALA A 979 32.23 -38.20 15.58
N LYS A 980 32.97 -38.45 16.68
CA LYS A 980 34.44 -38.53 16.72
C LYS A 980 35.11 -37.26 16.18
N CYS A 981 34.59 -36.11 16.63
CA CYS A 981 35.17 -34.79 16.42
C CYS A 981 35.85 -34.42 17.75
N ASP A 982 37.19 -34.39 17.79
CA ASP A 982 37.96 -34.22 19.03
C ASP A 982 37.93 -32.76 19.54
N ASP A 983 37.51 -31.82 18.68
CA ASP A 983 37.19 -30.44 19.00
C ASP A 983 35.85 -30.08 18.34
N ARG A 984 35.10 -29.16 18.96
CA ARG A 984 33.83 -28.59 18.45
C ARG A 984 34.01 -27.85 17.11
N SER A 985 35.25 -27.75 16.64
CA SER A 985 35.66 -27.11 15.40
C SER A 985 35.74 -28.02 14.17
N GLU A 986 35.78 -29.34 14.33
CA GLU A 986 36.09 -30.28 13.24
C GLU A 986 34.86 -30.70 12.42
N CYS A 987 33.66 -30.36 12.91
CA CYS A 987 32.39 -30.84 12.40
C CYS A 987 31.30 -29.75 12.43
N VAL A 988 30.53 -29.66 11.35
CA VAL A 988 29.33 -28.81 11.23
C VAL A 988 28.07 -29.64 11.53
N ILE A 989 26.96 -29.00 11.89
CA ILE A 989 25.66 -29.67 11.96
C ILE A 989 24.66 -29.09 10.95
N ARG A 990 24.12 -29.98 10.12
CA ARG A 990 23.03 -29.77 9.17
C ARG A 990 21.72 -30.22 9.76
N VAL A 991 20.69 -29.40 9.63
CA VAL A 991 19.35 -29.63 10.16
C VAL A 991 18.31 -29.44 9.06
N GLU A 992 17.70 -30.52 8.57
CA GLU A 992 16.69 -30.45 7.52
C GLU A 992 15.38 -31.12 7.94
N ALA A 993 14.26 -30.59 7.46
CA ALA A 993 12.99 -31.31 7.43
C ALA A 993 12.61 -31.61 5.97
N PRO A 994 12.95 -32.80 5.43
CA PRO A 994 12.76 -33.13 4.02
C PRO A 994 11.31 -32.97 3.54
N HIS A 995 10.34 -33.26 4.42
CA HIS A 995 8.90 -33.27 4.13
C HIS A 995 8.33 -31.93 3.65
N PHE A 996 8.91 -30.79 4.04
CA PHE A 996 8.47 -29.46 3.58
C PHE A 996 9.64 -28.60 3.02
N LYS A 997 10.72 -29.26 2.58
CA LYS A 997 11.86 -28.66 1.85
C LYS A 997 12.55 -27.47 2.55
N ALA A 998 12.51 -27.41 3.88
CA ALA A 998 13.21 -26.39 4.67
C ALA A 998 14.48 -26.94 5.34
N SER A 999 15.50 -26.08 5.48
CA SER A 999 16.81 -26.45 6.02
C SER A 999 17.46 -25.31 6.81
N SER A 1000 18.11 -25.63 7.91
CA SER A 1000 18.89 -24.74 8.78
C SER A 1000 20.09 -25.49 9.37
N PHE A 1001 21.08 -24.80 9.94
CA PHE A 1001 22.38 -25.40 10.25
C PHE A 1001 23.04 -24.68 11.43
N LEU A 1002 24.00 -25.32 12.10
CA LEU A 1002 24.78 -24.72 13.18
C LEU A 1002 26.27 -25.10 13.15
N LEU A 1003 27.07 -24.18 13.66
CA LEU A 1003 28.52 -24.23 13.86
C LEU A 1003 28.78 -24.40 15.37
N LEU A 1004 29.58 -25.39 15.77
CA LEU A 1004 29.53 -25.90 17.15
C LEU A 1004 30.55 -25.32 18.14
N THR A 1005 31.72 -24.88 17.73
CA THR A 1005 32.37 -23.69 18.35
C THR A 1005 32.41 -22.60 17.30
N GLU A 1006 33.09 -21.50 17.59
CA GLU A 1006 34.09 -20.99 16.64
C GLU A 1006 34.85 -22.15 15.94
N PRO A 1007 34.45 -22.59 14.74
CA PRO A 1007 35.14 -23.68 14.10
C PRO A 1007 36.41 -23.15 13.44
N LYS A 1008 37.40 -24.00 13.26
CA LYS A 1008 38.50 -23.75 12.35
C LYS A 1008 37.86 -23.91 10.98
N ASN A 1009 37.41 -22.78 10.40
CA ASN A 1009 36.74 -22.64 9.10
C ASN A 1009 35.19 -22.73 9.18
N ALA A 1010 34.52 -21.58 9.39
CA ALA A 1010 33.06 -21.47 9.58
C ALA A 1010 32.25 -21.01 8.35
N LEU A 1011 32.91 -20.22 7.51
CA LEU A 1011 32.33 -19.33 6.52
C LEU A 1011 33.18 -19.47 5.27
N TYR A 1012 32.60 -19.87 4.15
CA TYR A 1012 33.30 -19.89 2.88
C TYR A 1012 33.33 -18.47 2.32
N VAL A 1013 34.52 -17.89 2.26
CA VAL A 1013 34.79 -16.62 1.57
C VAL A 1013 35.59 -16.97 0.33
N GLY A 1014 34.88 -17.40 -0.71
CA GLY A 1014 35.47 -17.61 -2.02
C GLY A 1014 35.63 -16.28 -2.74
N VAL A 1015 36.87 -15.88 -3.02
CA VAL A 1015 37.19 -14.76 -3.92
C VAL A 1015 37.28 -15.33 -5.33
N TYR A 1016 36.38 -14.91 -6.20
CA TYR A 1016 36.32 -15.32 -7.61
C TYR A 1016 36.86 -14.19 -8.47
N ASN A 1017 37.67 -14.54 -9.48
CA ASN A 1017 37.92 -13.65 -10.60
C ASN A 1017 36.74 -13.76 -11.57
N TRP A 1018 36.25 -12.66 -12.14
CA TRP A 1018 35.08 -12.66 -13.01
C TRP A 1018 35.17 -13.65 -14.19
N SER A 1019 36.38 -13.98 -14.65
CA SER A 1019 36.63 -14.92 -15.75
C SER A 1019 36.38 -16.40 -15.44
N SER A 1020 36.02 -16.80 -14.21
CA SER A 1020 35.90 -18.23 -13.88
C SER A 1020 34.86 -18.54 -12.80
N THR A 1021 34.10 -19.63 -13.01
CA THR A 1021 33.24 -20.30 -12.01
C THR A 1021 34.01 -20.95 -10.84
N LYS A 1022 35.33 -20.71 -10.71
CA LYS A 1022 36.20 -21.30 -9.69
C LYS A 1022 36.91 -20.19 -8.91
N ALA A 1023 36.95 -20.32 -7.58
CA ALA A 1023 37.58 -19.33 -6.72
C ALA A 1023 39.10 -19.26 -6.97
N VAL A 1024 39.65 -18.04 -6.99
CA VAL A 1024 41.10 -17.78 -7.08
C VAL A 1024 41.77 -17.69 -5.70
N SER A 1025 40.98 -17.46 -4.64
CA SER A 1025 41.39 -17.63 -3.26
C SER A 1025 40.20 -18.01 -2.41
N GLU A 1026 40.38 -18.95 -1.48
CA GLU A 1026 39.35 -19.36 -0.54
C GLU A 1026 39.83 -19.06 0.88
N MET A 1027 39.03 -18.30 1.61
CA MET A 1027 39.30 -17.93 2.99
C MET A 1027 38.17 -18.43 3.89
N TYR A 1028 38.54 -18.83 5.10
CA TYR A 1028 37.61 -19.41 6.06
C TYR A 1028 37.83 -18.83 7.46
N ALA A 1029 36.74 -18.53 8.17
CA ALA A 1029 36.75 -17.71 9.39
C ALA A 1029 36.55 -18.50 10.70
N LYS A 1030 36.83 -17.86 11.85
CA LYS A 1030 36.35 -18.24 13.20
C LYS A 1030 35.58 -17.07 13.83
N CYS A 1031 34.58 -17.35 14.66
CA CYS A 1031 33.49 -16.41 14.96
C CYS A 1031 33.25 -16.19 16.48
N LYS A 1032 33.93 -15.22 17.11
CA LYS A 1032 33.80 -14.96 18.56
C LYS A 1032 32.48 -14.29 18.96
N SER A 1033 32.04 -14.56 20.19
CA SER A 1033 30.89 -13.90 20.84
C SER A 1033 31.19 -13.53 22.30
N GLU A 1034 30.46 -12.54 22.82
CA GLU A 1034 30.39 -12.20 24.25
C GLU A 1034 28.94 -12.33 24.75
N LYS A 1035 28.70 -12.14 26.05
CA LYS A 1035 27.47 -12.56 26.73
C LYS A 1035 26.28 -11.62 26.54
N GLY A 1036 25.15 -12.15 26.10
CA GLY A 1036 23.84 -11.50 26.12
C GLY A 1036 23.10 -11.57 24.79
N PHE A 1037 21.94 -10.90 24.69
CA PHE A 1037 21.25 -10.68 23.42
C PHE A 1037 22.02 -9.65 22.57
N SER A 1038 23.00 -10.10 21.79
CA SER A 1038 23.87 -9.23 20.96
C SER A 1038 24.16 -9.83 19.58
N VAL A 1039 24.31 -8.97 18.58
CA VAL A 1039 24.89 -9.30 17.27
C VAL A 1039 26.41 -9.14 17.35
N ALA A 1040 27.18 -10.06 16.75
CA ALA A 1040 28.65 -10.05 16.78
C ALA A 1040 29.24 -10.18 15.37
N THR A 1041 30.35 -9.48 15.10
CA THR A 1041 31.03 -9.52 13.79
C THR A 1041 31.84 -10.80 13.63
N VAL A 1042 31.23 -11.81 13.01
CA VAL A 1042 31.77 -13.18 12.90
C VAL A 1042 33.01 -13.34 12.01
N TRP A 1043 33.30 -12.36 11.14
CA TRP A 1043 34.50 -12.30 10.32
C TRP A 1043 34.79 -10.86 9.88
N THR A 1044 36.04 -10.43 10.06
CA THR A 1044 36.54 -9.13 9.60
C THR A 1044 37.87 -9.35 8.89
N GLN A 1045 38.02 -8.77 7.70
CA GLN A 1045 39.26 -8.83 6.93
C GLN A 1045 39.47 -7.51 6.18
N HIS A 1046 40.71 -7.02 6.19
CA HIS A 1046 41.12 -5.84 5.44
C HIS A 1046 41.17 -6.16 3.94
N ILE A 1047 40.51 -5.32 3.12
CA ILE A 1047 40.24 -5.60 1.70
C ILE A 1047 41.52 -5.70 0.83
N PRO A 1048 42.54 -4.83 0.96
CA PRO A 1048 43.82 -5.01 0.26
C PRO A 1048 44.48 -6.38 0.46
N ASP A 1049 44.40 -6.95 1.66
CA ASP A 1049 44.99 -8.25 1.99
C ASP A 1049 44.28 -9.40 1.26
N LEU A 1050 42.96 -9.33 1.13
CA LEU A 1050 42.13 -10.26 0.34
C LEU A 1050 42.53 -10.23 -1.13
N LEU A 1051 42.65 -9.03 -1.69
CA LEU A 1051 43.03 -8.81 -3.09
C LEU A 1051 44.44 -9.34 -3.36
N SER A 1052 45.40 -9.01 -2.49
CA SER A 1052 46.78 -9.52 -2.57
C SER A 1052 46.86 -11.05 -2.54
N ARG A 1053 46.10 -11.71 -1.65
CA ARG A 1053 46.01 -13.19 -1.58
C ARG A 1053 45.39 -13.80 -2.83
N ALA A 1054 44.37 -13.16 -3.38
CA ALA A 1054 43.67 -13.58 -4.59
C ALA A 1054 44.36 -13.16 -5.90
N LYS A 1055 45.50 -12.46 -5.81
CA LYS A 1055 46.23 -11.89 -6.95
C LYS A 1055 45.35 -10.96 -7.81
N CYS A 1056 44.43 -10.26 -7.16
CA CYS A 1056 43.71 -9.14 -7.71
C CYS A 1056 44.58 -7.89 -7.47
N ASP A 1057 45.02 -7.23 -8.54
CA ASP A 1057 45.79 -5.97 -8.50
C ASP A 1057 44.97 -4.87 -7.78
N ASP A 1058 43.65 -4.88 -7.96
CA ASP A 1058 42.71 -3.94 -7.35
C ASP A 1058 41.30 -4.54 -7.20
N ARG A 1059 40.39 -3.79 -6.55
CA ARG A 1059 39.01 -4.19 -6.22
C ARG A 1059 38.15 -4.59 -7.41
N SER A 1060 38.49 -4.17 -8.62
CA SER A 1060 37.69 -4.38 -9.83
C SER A 1060 37.66 -5.82 -10.33
N GLN A 1061 38.74 -6.58 -10.16
CA GLN A 1061 38.95 -7.88 -10.83
C GLN A 1061 38.17 -9.03 -10.20
N CYS A 1062 37.65 -8.84 -8.99
CA CYS A 1062 37.26 -9.93 -8.12
C CYS A 1062 35.96 -9.65 -7.36
N VAL A 1063 35.14 -10.68 -7.21
CA VAL A 1063 33.90 -10.70 -6.43
C VAL A 1063 33.99 -11.75 -5.35
N ILE A 1064 33.39 -11.51 -4.18
CA ILE A 1064 33.38 -12.49 -3.10
C ILE A 1064 32.04 -13.21 -3.09
N ARG A 1065 32.04 -14.53 -3.30
CA ARG A 1065 30.94 -15.43 -2.89
C ARG A 1065 31.14 -15.68 -1.40
N VAL A 1066 30.31 -15.03 -0.57
CA VAL A 1066 30.17 -15.36 0.84
C VAL A 1066 29.13 -16.45 0.91
N GLU A 1067 29.54 -17.65 1.26
CA GLU A 1067 28.66 -18.80 1.38
C GLU A 1067 28.82 -19.42 2.76
N ALA A 1068 27.72 -19.87 3.33
CA ALA A 1068 27.78 -20.92 4.33
C ALA A 1068 27.41 -22.20 3.58
N PRO A 1069 28.38 -22.96 3.02
CA PRO A 1069 28.12 -23.94 1.94
C PRO A 1069 27.29 -25.13 2.40
N HIS A 1070 27.31 -25.43 3.69
CA HIS A 1070 26.36 -26.35 4.29
C HIS A 1070 24.94 -25.75 4.24
N PHE A 1071 24.78 -24.48 4.61
CA PHE A 1071 23.50 -23.80 4.82
C PHE A 1071 22.62 -23.65 3.57
N LYS A 1072 23.15 -23.91 2.36
CA LYS A 1072 22.51 -23.57 1.07
C LYS A 1072 22.11 -22.08 0.98
N ALA A 1073 22.77 -21.24 1.78
CA ALA A 1073 22.65 -19.80 1.78
C ALA A 1073 23.92 -19.22 1.16
N SER A 1074 23.86 -18.94 -0.13
CA SER A 1074 24.91 -18.25 -0.88
C SER A 1074 24.62 -16.75 -0.96
N SER A 1075 25.68 -15.96 -1.12
CA SER A 1075 25.62 -14.50 -1.18
C SER A 1075 26.85 -13.94 -1.87
N PHE A 1076 26.75 -12.74 -2.45
CA PHE A 1076 27.82 -12.08 -3.19
C PHE A 1076 28.12 -10.67 -2.66
N LEU A 1077 29.36 -10.41 -2.24
CA LEU A 1077 29.84 -9.07 -1.93
C LEU A 1077 30.62 -8.52 -3.13
N LEU A 1078 30.07 -7.47 -3.73
CA LEU A 1078 30.76 -6.63 -4.71
C LEU A 1078 31.81 -5.78 -3.97
N LEU A 1079 33.07 -5.81 -4.40
CA LEU A 1079 34.19 -5.11 -3.75
C LEU A 1079 34.31 -3.63 -4.17
N THR A 1080 33.65 -3.29 -5.26
CA THR A 1080 33.42 -1.97 -5.85
C THR A 1080 32.10 -2.04 -6.64
N GLU A 1081 31.59 -0.90 -7.07
CA GLU A 1081 30.41 -0.76 -7.93
C GLU A 1081 30.60 -1.52 -9.25
N PRO A 1082 29.59 -2.21 -9.80
CA PRO A 1082 29.70 -2.93 -11.07
C PRO A 1082 30.35 -2.15 -12.23
N LYS A 1083 30.12 -0.83 -12.31
CA LYS A 1083 30.75 0.07 -13.31
C LYS A 1083 32.29 0.11 -13.24
N ASN A 1084 32.82 -0.08 -12.04
CA ASN A 1084 34.23 -0.05 -11.69
C ASN A 1084 34.84 -1.47 -11.71
N ALA A 1085 34.05 -2.51 -11.93
CA ALA A 1085 34.52 -3.90 -12.00
C ALA A 1085 35.06 -4.26 -13.40
N LYS A 1086 36.12 -5.07 -13.45
CA LYS A 1086 36.65 -5.68 -14.68
C LYS A 1086 35.89 -6.98 -14.96
N LEU A 1087 34.59 -6.83 -15.24
CA LEU A 1087 33.70 -7.93 -15.60
C LEU A 1087 34.17 -8.63 -16.89
N VAL A 1088 33.86 -9.91 -17.02
CA VAL A 1088 34.11 -10.72 -18.22
C VAL A 1088 32.77 -11.27 -18.70
N ALA A 1089 32.47 -11.13 -20.00
CA ALA A 1089 31.20 -11.58 -20.58
C ALA A 1089 31.05 -13.11 -20.49
N PRO A 1090 30.09 -13.64 -19.71
CA PRO A 1090 29.82 -15.07 -19.59
C PRO A 1090 28.87 -15.53 -20.69
N ASN A 1091 29.20 -16.63 -21.37
CA ASN A 1091 28.39 -17.17 -22.45
C ASN A 1091 27.29 -18.09 -21.89
N VAL A 1092 26.30 -17.49 -21.21
CA VAL A 1092 25.17 -18.18 -20.59
C VAL A 1092 24.26 -18.79 -21.66
N LYS A 1093 24.04 -20.11 -21.61
CA LYS A 1093 23.29 -20.86 -22.62
C LYS A 1093 22.09 -21.59 -22.02
N VAL A 1094 20.99 -21.66 -22.76
CA VAL A 1094 19.90 -22.61 -22.49
C VAL A 1094 20.35 -24.01 -22.94
N VAL A 1095 20.35 -24.96 -22.02
CA VAL A 1095 20.72 -26.37 -22.22
C VAL A 1095 19.50 -27.21 -22.58
N SER A 1096 18.36 -26.97 -21.93
CA SER A 1096 17.11 -27.69 -22.18
C SER A 1096 15.89 -26.88 -21.74
N VAL A 1097 14.76 -27.16 -22.39
CA VAL A 1097 13.41 -26.83 -21.91
C VAL A 1097 12.60 -28.11 -21.93
N THR A 1098 11.92 -28.45 -20.83
CA THR A 1098 11.18 -29.71 -20.66
C THR A 1098 9.87 -29.48 -19.92
N ALA A 1099 8.74 -29.96 -20.45
CA ALA A 1099 7.47 -29.94 -19.73
C ALA A 1099 7.54 -30.82 -18.46
N THR A 1100 6.89 -30.38 -17.39
CA THR A 1100 6.79 -31.11 -16.13
C THR A 1100 5.50 -31.95 -16.07
N ALA A 1101 5.30 -32.69 -14.98
CA ALA A 1101 4.03 -33.39 -14.72
C ALA A 1101 2.86 -32.45 -14.35
N VAL A 1102 3.10 -31.13 -14.23
CA VAL A 1102 2.06 -30.11 -13.98
C VAL A 1102 1.79 -29.37 -15.29
N SER A 1103 0.51 -29.29 -15.67
CA SER A 1103 0.11 -28.63 -16.93
C SER A 1103 0.60 -27.19 -16.98
N HIS A 1104 1.07 -26.75 -18.15
CA HIS A 1104 1.63 -25.42 -18.42
C HIS A 1104 2.90 -25.05 -17.63
N VAL A 1105 3.53 -25.99 -16.90
CA VAL A 1105 4.78 -25.74 -16.15
C VAL A 1105 5.96 -26.46 -16.80
N PHE A 1106 7.06 -25.73 -17.00
CA PHE A 1106 8.25 -26.15 -17.73
C PHE A 1106 9.53 -25.90 -16.92
N ASP A 1107 10.44 -26.89 -16.88
CA ASP A 1107 11.80 -26.72 -16.36
C ASP A 1107 12.72 -26.22 -17.48
N ILE A 1108 13.58 -25.24 -17.16
CA ILE A 1108 14.53 -24.60 -18.06
C ILE A 1108 15.92 -24.68 -17.42
N THR A 1109 16.87 -25.36 -18.07
CA THR A 1109 18.24 -25.52 -17.58
C THR A 1109 19.21 -24.61 -18.33
N LEU A 1110 20.10 -23.96 -17.60
CA LEU A 1110 21.13 -23.04 -18.07
C LEU A 1110 22.55 -23.57 -17.77
N SER A 1111 23.55 -23.10 -18.52
CA SER A 1111 24.98 -23.30 -18.22
C SER A 1111 25.84 -22.07 -18.50
N THR A 1112 27.01 -21.96 -17.85
CA THR A 1112 28.01 -20.90 -18.10
C THR A 1112 29.42 -21.31 -17.65
N GLU A 1113 30.45 -20.69 -18.24
CA GLU A 1113 31.87 -20.94 -17.94
C GLU A 1113 32.55 -19.85 -17.05
N ALA A 1114 31.87 -18.73 -16.81
CA ALA A 1114 32.36 -17.60 -16.00
C ALA A 1114 31.26 -17.09 -15.04
N VAL A 1115 31.59 -16.26 -14.05
CA VAL A 1115 30.59 -15.77 -13.09
C VAL A 1115 29.62 -14.81 -13.79
N ALA A 1116 28.34 -15.19 -13.91
CA ALA A 1116 27.33 -14.38 -14.56
C ALA A 1116 26.52 -13.54 -13.55
N PRO A 1117 26.68 -12.21 -13.52
CA PRO A 1117 25.93 -11.32 -12.64
C PRO A 1117 24.53 -11.00 -13.19
N PHE A 1118 23.52 -11.09 -12.31
CA PHE A 1118 22.13 -10.68 -12.59
C PHE A 1118 21.52 -11.31 -13.86
N VAL A 1119 21.68 -12.62 -14.04
CA VAL A 1119 21.10 -13.39 -15.15
C VAL A 1119 19.58 -13.26 -15.13
N ALA A 1120 19.05 -12.62 -16.17
CA ALA A 1120 17.62 -12.47 -16.42
C ALA A 1120 17.18 -13.32 -17.62
N LEU A 1121 15.99 -13.90 -17.50
CA LEU A 1121 15.25 -14.57 -18.56
C LEU A 1121 14.03 -13.74 -18.94
N ASP A 1122 13.82 -13.56 -20.23
CA ASP A 1122 12.58 -13.02 -20.82
C ASP A 1122 12.29 -13.74 -22.15
N LEU A 1123 11.10 -13.56 -22.69
CA LEU A 1123 10.70 -14.11 -23.99
C LEU A 1123 10.79 -13.03 -25.08
N LYS A 1124 11.05 -13.45 -26.32
CA LYS A 1124 11.12 -12.54 -27.47
C LYS A 1124 9.81 -11.79 -27.64
N LEU A 1125 9.93 -10.48 -27.87
CA LEU A 1125 8.84 -9.60 -28.26
C LEU A 1125 8.05 -10.23 -29.43
N GLY A 1126 6.72 -10.27 -29.31
CA GLY A 1126 5.85 -10.84 -30.35
C GLY A 1126 5.80 -12.37 -30.40
N SER A 1127 6.43 -13.09 -29.47
CA SER A 1127 6.28 -14.55 -29.34
C SER A 1127 4.85 -14.99 -28.98
N GLY A 1128 4.05 -14.10 -28.37
CA GLY A 1128 2.66 -14.40 -27.95
C GLY A 1128 2.55 -15.39 -26.78
N ILE A 1129 3.67 -15.72 -26.12
CA ILE A 1129 3.70 -16.66 -25.00
C ILE A 1129 3.43 -15.91 -23.69
N CYS A 1130 2.20 -15.92 -23.22
CA CYS A 1130 1.84 -15.38 -21.91
C CYS A 1130 2.28 -16.33 -20.78
N GLY A 1131 3.05 -15.85 -19.80
CA GLY A 1131 3.50 -16.65 -18.65
C GLY A 1131 4.36 -15.87 -17.64
N HIS A 1132 4.99 -16.58 -16.69
CA HIS A 1132 5.96 -16.01 -15.74
C HIS A 1132 7.06 -17.01 -15.35
N PHE A 1133 8.25 -16.51 -14.98
CA PHE A 1133 9.34 -17.30 -14.43
C PHE A 1133 9.26 -17.37 -12.90
N VAL A 1134 9.56 -18.53 -12.31
CA VAL A 1134 9.51 -18.77 -10.85
C VAL A 1134 10.76 -18.23 -10.13
N ASP A 1135 11.89 -18.12 -10.84
CA ASP A 1135 13.13 -17.50 -10.35
C ASP A 1135 13.82 -16.75 -11.49
N ASN A 1136 14.31 -15.53 -11.23
CA ASN A 1136 14.83 -14.61 -12.24
C ASN A 1136 15.80 -13.58 -11.63
N GLY A 1137 16.67 -12.94 -12.44
CA GLY A 1137 17.57 -11.86 -12.01
C GLY A 1137 18.73 -12.27 -11.09
N PHE A 1138 19.13 -13.55 -11.10
CA PHE A 1138 20.03 -14.15 -10.10
C PHE A 1138 21.51 -14.08 -10.50
N PHE A 1139 22.42 -14.20 -9.51
CA PHE A 1139 23.83 -14.52 -9.80
C PHE A 1139 23.99 -16.02 -10.10
N MET A 1140 24.81 -16.33 -11.10
CA MET A 1140 25.19 -17.70 -11.44
C MET A 1140 26.72 -17.85 -11.29
N PHE A 1141 27.12 -18.45 -10.17
CA PHE A 1141 28.52 -18.80 -9.87
C PHE A 1141 28.85 -20.25 -10.28
N ASP A 1142 27.83 -21.12 -10.34
CA ASP A 1142 27.95 -22.55 -10.62
C ASP A 1142 27.79 -22.81 -12.13
N GLU A 1143 28.45 -23.86 -12.65
CA GLU A 1143 28.52 -24.14 -14.10
C GLU A 1143 27.14 -24.46 -14.74
N THR A 1144 26.12 -24.86 -13.94
CA THR A 1144 24.73 -25.09 -14.38
C THR A 1144 23.68 -24.68 -13.34
N LYS A 1145 22.47 -24.34 -13.79
CA LYS A 1145 21.30 -24.04 -12.94
C LYS A 1145 19.98 -24.33 -13.67
N THR A 1146 18.95 -24.81 -12.96
CA THR A 1146 17.60 -25.01 -13.50
C THR A 1146 16.59 -24.08 -12.81
N VAL A 1147 15.64 -23.53 -13.57
CA VAL A 1147 14.53 -22.67 -13.11
C VAL A 1147 13.22 -23.07 -13.79
N GLN A 1148 12.08 -22.59 -13.30
CA GLN A 1148 10.75 -22.93 -13.85
C GLN A 1148 10.06 -21.76 -14.54
N PHE A 1149 9.27 -22.08 -15.56
CA PHE A 1149 8.34 -21.18 -16.26
C PHE A 1149 6.92 -21.73 -16.21
N VAL A 1150 5.93 -20.85 -16.01
CA VAL A 1150 4.51 -21.17 -15.93
C VAL A 1150 3.76 -20.37 -16.99
N ALA A 1151 3.19 -21.06 -17.98
CA ALA A 1151 2.39 -20.43 -19.04
C ALA A 1151 0.94 -20.20 -18.60
N LYS A 1152 0.31 -19.14 -19.12
CA LYS A 1152 -1.12 -18.81 -18.93
C LYS A 1152 -2.04 -19.49 -19.96
N GLY A 1153 -1.49 -20.31 -20.86
CA GLY A 1153 -2.23 -20.96 -21.95
C GLY A 1153 -1.43 -22.07 -22.64
N ASP A 1154 -1.95 -22.58 -23.76
CA ASP A 1154 -1.33 -23.69 -24.50
C ASP A 1154 -0.05 -23.25 -25.23
N VAL A 1155 1.07 -23.86 -24.85
CA VAL A 1155 2.39 -23.68 -25.46
C VAL A 1155 3.19 -24.98 -25.31
N ASN A 1156 4.20 -25.18 -26.15
CA ASN A 1156 5.10 -26.34 -26.08
C ASN A 1156 6.55 -25.91 -25.83
N GLU A 1157 7.38 -26.89 -25.43
CA GLU A 1157 8.78 -26.72 -25.06
C GLU A 1157 9.60 -26.07 -26.17
N LYS A 1158 9.33 -26.43 -27.44
CA LYS A 1158 10.02 -25.86 -28.59
C LYS A 1158 9.68 -24.39 -28.77
N HIS A 1159 8.41 -24.00 -28.65
CA HIS A 1159 8.02 -22.60 -28.80
C HIS A 1159 8.63 -21.72 -27.69
N ILE A 1160 8.71 -22.23 -26.46
CA ILE A 1160 9.45 -21.57 -25.37
C ILE A 1160 10.95 -21.50 -25.71
N ALA A 1161 11.59 -22.62 -26.07
CA ALA A 1161 13.02 -22.67 -26.36
C ALA A 1161 13.44 -21.75 -27.52
N ASP A 1162 12.67 -21.73 -28.61
CA ASP A 1162 12.88 -20.84 -29.75
C ASP A 1162 12.64 -19.36 -29.39
N SER A 1163 11.85 -19.08 -28.35
CA SER A 1163 11.49 -17.73 -27.88
C SER A 1163 12.29 -17.21 -26.69
N LEU A 1164 13.08 -18.04 -26.01
CA LEU A 1164 13.87 -17.62 -24.86
C LEU A 1164 14.94 -16.58 -25.24
N THR A 1165 15.15 -15.63 -24.34
CA THR A 1165 16.28 -14.71 -24.29
C THR A 1165 16.92 -14.78 -22.92
N VAL A 1166 18.23 -14.57 -22.86
CA VAL A 1166 19.02 -14.53 -21.63
C VAL A 1166 19.85 -13.25 -21.67
N LYS A 1167 19.91 -12.51 -20.55
CA LYS A 1167 20.70 -11.27 -20.42
C LYS A 1167 21.45 -11.26 -19.08
N THR A 1168 22.73 -10.90 -19.11
CA THR A 1168 23.57 -10.59 -17.94
C THR A 1168 24.03 -9.12 -18.01
N VAL A 1169 24.45 -8.55 -16.87
CA VAL A 1169 24.94 -7.16 -16.78
C VAL A 1169 26.11 -6.88 -17.73
N THR A 1170 26.86 -7.91 -18.14
CA THR A 1170 27.94 -7.81 -19.14
C THR A 1170 27.48 -7.59 -20.57
N ASP A 1171 26.21 -7.89 -20.89
CA ASP A 1171 25.67 -7.73 -22.23
C ASP A 1171 25.21 -6.28 -22.48
N VAL A 1172 25.43 -5.41 -21.49
CA VAL A 1172 24.86 -4.08 -21.32
C VAL A 1172 25.92 -2.98 -21.11
N VAL A 1173 27.02 -3.28 -20.40
CA VAL A 1173 27.91 -2.32 -19.70
C VAL A 1173 29.31 -2.17 -20.31
#